data_AF-A0A2H3E2A6-F1
#
_entry.id   AF-A0A2H3E2A6-F1
#
_cell.length_a   1.000
_cell.length_b   1.000
_cell.length_c   1.000
_cell.angle_alpha   90.00
_cell.angle_beta   90.00
_cell.angle_gamma   90.00
#
_symmetry.space_group_name_H-M   'P 1'
#
loop_
_entity.id
_entity.type
_entity.pdbx_description
1 polymer ?
#
loop_
_entity_poly.entity_id
_entity_poly.type
_entity_poly.pdbx_seq_one_letter_code
_entity_poly.pdbx_strand_id
1 'polypeptide(L)'
;MQVNFTEDALKKLLVAQLKAICKERHLTGVSKLTKALLIQKILDHQGKQSGQETSPAADVDASKTAPTTQNVPKQPQPKAPSAPTQDVLKQPPNQPKAPSALSRDVSVLSGPSILTQPSQPFPPSLPSSLNPSFTSQSSALSQAYRQSQKQPPKAELPRRLITQSKTPALPLNDISIPKTSDAQIKQSTKPVPKVLNRSSVSSLPLKAPSAIPSSLFSRDTSVSRLHSDSVAAKPLMKKRPAPKEADQKSKKQKLPPKPIPFLFPPKAASLSKENVGNPISQPGKVVTLTGTGKRFTPLIIKKPAPIPSKSLATTSTSSYLDFPDFPPISLNNITLPPSMAQRRLVTRIAIILSQVYEGDLKQCVLVSRMFRYAIYLSASQKILQSFPGRRFALLLEAYPQNMTNMWPYLRLRKQEVAQRQGMYEASFLSRVFERNKAIISPRLWTSPDHEHQAAMAVRFLLTRLFFSVSVGEDSQDWMSGTVVDAQEVIKGEIWCITMQHRTVTESFYVLEATCEVVGHPPASQLDPLPIRADWSAYIEHRSSVHPTMMEHICWTNHEEYDRGISRHWLKRMRREGKVGAALEVIAGRYVLACVVGNSVSGKWKSSSEMAQDFSGLAPTSALKINVKNQRVNLFLPAHHHVESVHVETSRGEPLHPALAVVQTPGREYFVLRDNGMQVGCEEEGVGEVWMGLLGCDDCGRAC
;
A
#
# COMPACT_ATOMS: atom_id res chain seq x y z
N MET A 1 -60.32 -9.33 -8.14
CA MET A 1 -60.53 -8.78 -9.50
C MET A 1 -59.21 -8.18 -9.97
N GLN A 2 -58.65 -8.64 -11.09
CA GLN A 2 -57.48 -7.99 -11.67
C GLN A 2 -57.92 -6.74 -12.43
N VAL A 3 -57.31 -5.59 -12.12
CA VAL A 3 -57.58 -4.34 -12.84
C VAL A 3 -56.74 -4.34 -14.12
N ASN A 4 -57.42 -4.44 -15.27
CA ASN A 4 -56.80 -4.28 -16.58
C ASN A 4 -56.65 -2.80 -16.89
N PHE A 5 -55.41 -2.33 -17.03
CA PHE A 5 -55.11 -0.93 -17.35
C PHE A 5 -54.96 -0.77 -18.86
N THR A 6 -55.81 0.05 -19.47
CA THR A 6 -55.61 0.47 -20.87
C THR A 6 -54.38 1.37 -21.02
N GLU A 7 -53.76 1.37 -22.21
CA GLU A 7 -52.57 2.18 -22.48
C GLU A 7 -52.80 3.68 -22.17
N ASP A 8 -53.97 4.22 -22.51
CA ASP A 8 -54.30 5.63 -22.26
C ASP A 8 -54.55 5.96 -20.80
N ALA A 9 -54.96 4.98 -19.98
CA ALA A 9 -54.98 5.11 -18.53
C ALA A 9 -53.54 5.19 -17.99
N LEU A 10 -52.65 4.32 -18.47
CA LEU A 10 -51.23 4.31 -18.07
C LEU A 10 -50.47 5.58 -18.52
N LYS A 11 -50.79 6.14 -19.70
CA LYS A 11 -50.23 7.41 -20.19
C LYS A 11 -50.55 8.59 -19.26
N LYS A 12 -51.70 8.58 -18.57
CA LYS A 12 -52.11 9.65 -17.64
C LYS A 12 -51.39 9.58 -16.28
N LEU A 13 -50.80 8.44 -15.92
CA LEU A 13 -50.13 8.26 -14.63
C LEU A 13 -48.73 8.92 -14.57
N LEU A 14 -48.32 9.31 -13.36
CA LEU A 14 -46.95 9.78 -13.08
C LEU A 14 -45.97 8.60 -13.00
N VAL A 15 -44.68 8.86 -13.24
CA VAL A 15 -43.62 7.83 -13.19
C VAL A 15 -43.57 7.12 -11.83
N ALA A 16 -43.88 7.82 -10.74
CA ALA A 16 -43.97 7.23 -9.40
C ALA A 16 -45.12 6.21 -9.29
N GLN A 17 -46.29 6.50 -9.86
CA GLN A 17 -47.45 5.59 -9.88
C GLN A 17 -47.18 4.37 -10.78
N LEU A 18 -46.56 4.57 -11.94
CA LEU A 18 -46.16 3.46 -12.81
C LEU A 18 -45.12 2.54 -12.13
N LYS A 19 -44.15 3.11 -11.40
CA LYS A 19 -43.21 2.32 -10.58
C LYS A 19 -43.90 1.59 -9.42
N ALA A 20 -44.97 2.15 -8.84
CA ALA A 20 -45.78 1.46 -7.83
C ALA A 20 -46.53 0.25 -8.43
N ILE A 21 -47.19 0.41 -9.59
CA ILE A 21 -47.85 -0.70 -10.32
C ILE A 21 -46.84 -1.79 -10.69
N CYS A 22 -45.65 -1.41 -11.16
CA CYS A 22 -44.57 -2.37 -11.42
C CYS A 22 -44.14 -3.14 -10.16
N LYS A 23 -44.06 -2.48 -9.01
CA LYS A 23 -43.71 -3.11 -7.73
C LYS A 23 -44.79 -4.07 -7.25
N GLU A 24 -46.06 -3.67 -7.38
CA GLU A 24 -47.24 -4.48 -7.06
C GLU A 24 -47.35 -5.73 -7.93
N ARG A 25 -46.97 -5.62 -9.22
CA ARG A 25 -46.89 -6.76 -10.17
C ARG A 25 -45.53 -7.49 -10.15
N HIS A 26 -44.70 -7.27 -9.13
CA HIS A 26 -43.37 -7.91 -8.97
C HIS A 26 -42.41 -7.78 -10.17
N LEU A 27 -42.54 -6.72 -10.98
CA LEU A 27 -41.69 -6.47 -12.15
C LEU A 27 -40.30 -5.95 -11.74
N THR A 28 -39.26 -6.77 -11.95
CA THR A 28 -37.86 -6.44 -11.63
C THR A 28 -37.22 -5.49 -12.65
N GLY A 29 -36.15 -4.79 -12.27
CA GLY A 29 -35.36 -3.94 -13.19
C GLY A 29 -36.03 -2.64 -13.65
N VAL A 30 -37.08 -2.17 -12.96
CA VAL A 30 -37.89 -1.01 -13.39
C VAL A 30 -37.34 0.36 -12.94
N SER A 31 -36.30 0.39 -12.09
CA SER A 31 -35.79 1.63 -11.49
C SER A 31 -35.20 2.62 -12.50
N LYS A 32 -34.61 2.13 -13.59
CA LYS A 32 -33.94 2.92 -14.64
C LYS A 32 -34.77 3.13 -15.92
N LEU A 33 -36.00 2.60 -15.98
CA LEU A 33 -36.84 2.70 -17.19
C LEU A 33 -37.50 4.08 -17.32
N THR A 34 -37.57 4.58 -18.57
CA THR A 34 -38.33 5.78 -18.92
C THR A 34 -39.84 5.54 -18.82
N LYS A 35 -40.66 6.61 -18.82
CA LYS A 35 -42.12 6.49 -18.71
C LYS A 35 -42.72 5.54 -19.77
N ALA A 36 -42.28 5.64 -21.03
CA ALA A 36 -42.76 4.78 -22.11
C ALA A 36 -42.41 3.30 -21.86
N LEU A 37 -41.17 3.00 -21.47
CA LEU A 37 -40.72 1.62 -21.19
C LEU A 37 -41.40 1.01 -19.95
N LEU A 38 -41.78 1.82 -18.96
CA LEU A 38 -42.61 1.37 -17.84
C LEU A 38 -44.02 0.98 -18.29
N ILE A 39 -44.65 1.79 -19.15
CA ILE A 39 -45.99 1.51 -19.70
C ILE A 39 -45.96 0.20 -20.51
N GLN A 40 -45.00 0.07 -21.44
CA GLN A 40 -44.87 -1.13 -22.27
C GLN A 40 -44.65 -2.39 -21.42
N LYS A 41 -43.76 -2.35 -20.42
CA LYS A 41 -43.48 -3.49 -19.55
C LYS A 41 -44.68 -3.90 -18.65
N ILE A 42 -45.60 -2.97 -18.35
CA ILE A 42 -46.87 -3.29 -17.67
C ILE A 42 -47.84 -3.99 -18.64
N LEU A 43 -47.92 -3.55 -19.90
CA LEU A 43 -48.78 -4.14 -20.93
C LEU A 43 -48.29 -5.54 -21.34
N ASP A 44 -46.98 -5.73 -21.53
CA ASP A 44 -46.36 -7.03 -21.83
C ASP A 44 -46.69 -8.08 -20.75
N HIS A 45 -46.78 -7.65 -19.48
CA HIS A 45 -47.15 -8.53 -18.36
C HIS A 45 -48.66 -8.82 -18.32
N GLN A 46 -49.52 -7.90 -18.78
CA GLN A 46 -50.96 -8.18 -18.92
C GLN A 46 -51.21 -9.23 -20.00
N GLY A 47 -50.60 -9.08 -21.18
CA GLY A 47 -50.75 -10.03 -22.28
C GLY A 47 -50.28 -11.45 -21.93
N LYS A 48 -49.23 -11.59 -21.11
CA LYS A 48 -48.76 -12.90 -20.64
C LYS A 48 -49.71 -13.58 -19.65
N GLN A 49 -50.47 -12.83 -18.86
CA GLN A 49 -51.41 -13.41 -17.91
C GLN A 49 -52.75 -13.83 -18.55
N SER A 50 -53.11 -13.30 -19.72
CA SER A 50 -54.35 -13.70 -20.42
C SER A 50 -54.24 -15.01 -21.21
N GLY A 51 -53.05 -15.63 -21.29
CA GLY A 51 -52.79 -16.80 -22.13
C GLY A 51 -52.64 -18.14 -21.40
N GLN A 52 -52.97 -18.23 -20.11
CA GLN A 52 -52.64 -19.40 -19.27
C GLN A 52 -53.81 -19.96 -18.46
N GLU A 53 -54.88 -20.32 -19.15
CA GLU A 53 -55.98 -21.23 -18.75
C GLU A 53 -56.60 -21.68 -20.09
N THR A 54 -56.67 -22.95 -20.51
CA THR A 54 -57.05 -24.17 -19.77
C THR A 54 -56.30 -25.43 -20.25
N SER A 55 -55.98 -26.35 -19.32
CA SER A 55 -55.71 -27.77 -19.62
C SER A 55 -56.62 -28.66 -18.76
N PRO A 56 -57.34 -29.65 -19.32
CA PRO A 56 -58.09 -30.64 -18.54
C PRO A 56 -57.18 -31.79 -18.05
N ALA A 57 -57.63 -32.49 -17.01
CA ALA A 57 -56.88 -33.56 -16.36
C ALA A 57 -57.05 -34.94 -17.04
N ALA A 58 -55.93 -35.68 -17.07
CA ALA A 58 -55.73 -37.11 -16.73
C ALA A 58 -56.82 -38.16 -17.05
N ASP A 59 -56.46 -39.25 -17.74
CA ASP A 59 -55.82 -40.42 -17.09
C ASP A 59 -55.24 -41.50 -18.05
N VAL A 60 -54.22 -42.21 -17.55
CA VAL A 60 -53.87 -43.66 -17.69
C VAL A 60 -53.64 -44.39 -19.06
N ASP A 61 -52.48 -45.08 -19.07
CA ASP A 61 -52.04 -46.30 -19.80
C ASP A 61 -51.42 -46.30 -21.22
N ALA A 62 -50.81 -47.45 -21.54
CA ALA A 62 -49.59 -47.59 -22.32
C ALA A 62 -49.73 -48.18 -23.74
N SER A 63 -48.57 -48.21 -24.43
CA SER A 63 -48.20 -49.09 -25.55
C SER A 63 -48.23 -48.51 -26.97
N LYS A 64 -47.09 -48.73 -27.66
CA LYS A 64 -46.88 -48.94 -29.11
C LYS A 64 -47.93 -48.35 -30.09
N THR A 65 -47.51 -47.43 -30.96
CA THR A 65 -47.10 -47.73 -32.36
C THR A 65 -46.68 -46.45 -33.11
N ALA A 66 -45.91 -46.58 -34.20
CA ALA A 66 -45.71 -45.51 -35.19
C ALA A 66 -46.95 -45.44 -36.14
N PRO A 67 -47.21 -44.30 -36.82
CA PRO A 67 -46.59 -44.12 -38.14
C PRO A 67 -46.31 -42.68 -38.62
N THR A 68 -45.26 -42.55 -39.44
CA THR A 68 -45.21 -41.97 -40.81
C THR A 68 -45.92 -40.64 -41.21
N THR A 69 -45.17 -39.89 -42.04
CA THR A 69 -45.53 -38.86 -43.06
C THR A 69 -45.80 -37.39 -42.69
N GLN A 70 -44.97 -36.51 -43.30
CA GLN A 70 -45.28 -35.21 -43.98
C GLN A 70 -45.91 -34.07 -43.14
N ASN A 71 -45.56 -32.78 -43.30
CA ASN A 71 -44.91 -32.04 -44.39
C ASN A 71 -44.13 -30.81 -43.86
N VAL A 72 -43.17 -30.27 -44.63
CA VAL A 72 -42.38 -29.07 -44.28
C VAL A 72 -42.45 -28.00 -45.39
N PRO A 73 -42.84 -26.75 -45.09
CA PRO A 73 -42.61 -25.60 -45.96
C PRO A 73 -41.26 -24.92 -45.69
N LYS A 74 -40.53 -24.63 -46.78
CA LYS A 74 -39.16 -24.13 -46.84
C LYS A 74 -38.94 -22.74 -46.21
N GLN A 75 -37.75 -22.55 -45.65
CA GLN A 75 -37.13 -21.26 -45.31
C GLN A 75 -36.04 -20.91 -46.36
N PRO A 76 -35.93 -19.66 -46.84
CA PRO A 76 -34.91 -19.28 -47.83
C PRO A 76 -33.60 -18.78 -47.21
N GLN A 77 -32.45 -19.23 -47.75
CA GLN A 77 -31.11 -18.68 -47.46
C GLN A 77 -30.66 -17.69 -48.55
N PRO A 78 -29.91 -16.62 -48.21
CA PRO A 78 -29.27 -15.73 -49.18
C PRO A 78 -27.91 -16.27 -49.68
N LYS A 79 -27.60 -15.99 -50.95
CA LYS A 79 -26.35 -16.41 -51.63
C LYS A 79 -25.21 -15.41 -51.44
N ALA A 80 -23.98 -15.91 -51.45
CA ALA A 80 -22.77 -15.10 -51.62
C ALA A 80 -22.54 -14.71 -53.10
N PRO A 81 -21.93 -13.55 -53.40
CA PRO A 81 -21.58 -13.15 -54.76
C PRO A 81 -20.11 -13.48 -55.12
N SER A 82 -19.91 -13.94 -56.35
CA SER A 82 -18.60 -14.14 -57.01
C SER A 82 -18.36 -13.05 -58.07
N ALA A 83 -17.08 -12.72 -58.32
CA ALA A 83 -16.66 -11.69 -59.28
C ALA A 83 -16.75 -12.11 -60.77
N PRO A 84 -16.68 -11.13 -61.70
CA PRO A 84 -15.81 -11.31 -62.87
C PRO A 84 -15.03 -10.06 -63.37
N THR A 85 -13.74 -10.27 -63.65
CA THR A 85 -12.97 -9.97 -64.88
C THR A 85 -12.98 -8.60 -65.63
N GLN A 86 -11.81 -7.95 -65.62
CA GLN A 86 -11.05 -7.15 -66.65
C GLN A 86 -11.73 -6.20 -67.67
N ASP A 87 -11.16 -4.98 -67.89
CA ASP A 87 -10.37 -4.69 -69.12
C ASP A 87 -9.51 -3.38 -69.17
N VAL A 88 -8.39 -3.46 -69.94
CA VAL A 88 -7.67 -2.44 -70.79
C VAL A 88 -7.01 -1.11 -70.26
N LEU A 89 -5.67 -1.06 -70.46
CA LEU A 89 -4.69 0.03 -70.76
C LEU A 89 -4.80 1.49 -70.19
N LYS A 90 -3.71 1.94 -69.52
CA LYS A 90 -2.69 2.90 -70.05
C LYS A 90 -1.48 3.10 -69.11
N GLN A 91 -0.31 3.44 -69.68
CA GLN A 91 1.02 3.70 -69.08
C GLN A 91 1.66 4.88 -69.86
N PRO A 92 2.88 5.39 -69.57
CA PRO A 92 3.63 5.66 -68.31
C PRO A 92 4.08 7.18 -68.33
N PRO A 93 5.27 7.69 -67.88
CA PRO A 93 6.36 7.17 -67.02
C PRO A 93 6.92 8.14 -65.94
N ASN A 94 7.66 7.61 -64.97
CA ASN A 94 9.11 7.90 -64.81
C ASN A 94 9.77 7.09 -63.66
N GLN A 95 10.99 6.62 -63.94
CA GLN A 95 11.96 5.94 -63.07
C GLN A 95 13.32 6.68 -63.28
N PRO A 96 14.39 6.55 -62.45
CA PRO A 96 15.17 5.29 -62.40
C PRO A 96 16.12 5.03 -61.19
N LYS A 97 16.45 3.74 -60.95
CA LYS A 97 17.82 3.14 -60.90
C LYS A 97 17.95 1.92 -59.96
N ALA A 98 18.73 0.95 -60.43
CA ALA A 98 19.09 -0.34 -59.82
C ALA A 98 20.63 -0.33 -59.50
N PRO A 99 21.40 -1.44 -59.28
CA PRO A 99 21.11 -2.88 -59.46
C PRO A 99 21.68 -3.91 -58.44
N SER A 100 21.14 -5.15 -58.51
CA SER A 100 21.77 -6.51 -58.50
C SER A 100 22.90 -6.93 -57.53
N ALA A 101 23.17 -8.21 -57.22
CA ALA A 101 22.42 -9.51 -57.24
C ALA A 101 23.38 -10.64 -56.78
N LEU A 102 22.87 -11.78 -56.24
CA LEU A 102 23.26 -13.18 -56.61
C LEU A 102 22.62 -14.26 -55.71
N SER A 103 22.39 -15.46 -56.28
CA SER A 103 21.53 -16.54 -55.74
C SER A 103 22.27 -17.77 -55.21
N ARG A 104 21.59 -18.64 -54.44
CA ARG A 104 21.80 -20.11 -54.48
C ARG A 104 20.64 -20.93 -53.89
N ASP A 105 20.59 -22.21 -54.27
CA ASP A 105 19.42 -23.13 -54.32
C ASP A 105 19.94 -24.60 -54.47
N VAL A 106 19.23 -25.75 -54.30
CA VAL A 106 17.82 -26.14 -54.04
C VAL A 106 17.80 -27.47 -53.22
N SER A 107 16.63 -27.88 -52.67
CA SER A 107 16.19 -29.28 -52.35
C SER A 107 16.82 -30.02 -51.14
N VAL A 108 16.18 -30.88 -50.32
CA VAL A 108 14.89 -31.65 -50.28
C VAL A 108 14.86 -33.02 -51.01
N LEU A 109 15.08 -34.15 -50.29
CA LEU A 109 14.18 -35.35 -50.18
C LEU A 109 14.80 -36.63 -49.52
N SER A 110 13.94 -37.37 -48.80
CA SER A 110 13.91 -38.84 -48.57
C SER A 110 14.85 -39.57 -47.57
N GLY A 111 14.25 -40.49 -46.79
CA GLY A 111 14.91 -41.41 -45.82
C GLY A 111 15.24 -42.81 -46.38
N PRO A 112 15.42 -43.85 -45.51
CA PRO A 112 14.27 -44.72 -45.16
C PRO A 112 14.29 -45.35 -43.74
N SER A 113 13.32 -46.22 -43.44
CA SER A 113 13.24 -47.05 -42.20
C SER A 113 12.67 -48.44 -42.48
N ILE A 114 13.22 -49.52 -41.88
CA ILE A 114 12.55 -50.84 -41.66
C ILE A 114 13.07 -51.52 -40.36
N LEU A 115 12.21 -52.34 -39.75
CA LEU A 115 12.21 -53.07 -38.45
C LEU A 115 13.39 -54.02 -38.12
N THR A 116 13.66 -54.21 -36.82
CA THR A 116 13.49 -55.51 -36.08
C THR A 116 13.45 -55.35 -34.54
N GLN A 117 12.94 -56.34 -33.80
CA GLN A 117 12.75 -56.39 -32.32
C GLN A 117 13.94 -57.11 -31.57
N PRO A 118 13.79 -57.79 -30.39
CA PRO A 118 13.93 -57.23 -29.02
C PRO A 118 14.91 -58.01 -28.08
N SER A 119 15.36 -57.43 -26.95
CA SER A 119 15.84 -58.10 -25.70
C SER A 119 16.38 -57.07 -24.69
N GLN A 120 15.82 -56.95 -23.47
CA GLN A 120 16.11 -57.63 -22.18
C GLN A 120 17.22 -56.95 -21.31
N PRO A 121 17.20 -57.10 -19.96
CA PRO A 121 17.68 -56.08 -19.01
C PRO A 121 18.91 -56.49 -18.18
N PHE A 122 19.54 -55.53 -17.47
CA PHE A 122 20.56 -55.77 -16.43
C PHE A 122 20.61 -54.63 -15.38
N PRO A 123 21.23 -54.79 -14.18
CA PRO A 123 20.45 -54.92 -12.93
C PRO A 123 20.83 -53.88 -11.83
N PRO A 124 20.19 -53.92 -10.63
CA PRO A 124 20.46 -52.98 -9.54
C PRO A 124 21.37 -53.56 -8.42
N SER A 125 22.11 -52.69 -7.73
CA SER A 125 22.58 -52.92 -6.35
C SER A 125 22.91 -51.63 -5.57
N LEU A 126 22.45 -51.60 -4.33
CA LEU A 126 22.67 -50.62 -3.25
C LEU A 126 24.04 -50.88 -2.54
N PRO A 127 24.38 -50.31 -1.35
CA PRO A 127 23.86 -49.14 -0.60
C PRO A 127 24.98 -48.18 -0.11
N SER A 128 24.61 -47.03 0.50
CA SER A 128 24.89 -46.77 1.95
C SER A 128 24.55 -45.36 2.42
N SER A 129 24.07 -45.30 3.66
CA SER A 129 23.62 -44.12 4.41
C SER A 129 24.72 -43.12 4.79
N LEU A 130 24.37 -41.83 4.86
CA LEU A 130 24.88 -40.91 5.90
C LEU A 130 23.82 -39.87 6.28
N ASN A 131 23.30 -39.98 7.52
CA ASN A 131 22.68 -38.85 8.23
C ASN A 131 23.77 -37.87 8.68
N PRO A 132 23.42 -36.59 8.89
CA PRO A 132 23.91 -35.93 10.09
C PRO A 132 22.78 -35.25 10.88
N SER A 133 22.57 -35.71 12.11
CA SER A 133 21.75 -35.04 13.11
C SER A 133 22.51 -33.82 13.66
N PHE A 134 21.99 -32.61 13.45
CA PHE A 134 22.54 -31.43 14.11
C PHE A 134 22.13 -31.40 15.58
N THR A 135 23.07 -31.73 16.47
CA THR A 135 22.93 -31.54 17.92
C THR A 135 23.96 -30.52 18.38
N SER A 136 23.58 -29.66 19.32
CA SER A 136 24.32 -28.46 19.70
C SER A 136 25.64 -28.76 20.43
N GLN A 137 26.76 -28.23 19.94
CA GLN A 137 27.89 -27.84 20.80
C GLN A 137 28.47 -26.49 20.37
N SER A 138 28.57 -25.60 21.37
CA SER A 138 29.26 -24.31 21.30
C SER A 138 30.67 -24.46 21.88
N SER A 139 31.53 -23.44 21.69
CA SER A 139 32.87 -23.25 22.26
C SER A 139 34.05 -24.02 21.62
N ALA A 140 34.61 -23.48 20.52
CA ALA A 140 36.00 -23.73 20.11
C ALA A 140 36.55 -22.70 19.08
N LEU A 141 36.42 -21.38 19.31
CA LEU A 141 36.95 -20.36 18.38
C LEU A 141 37.49 -19.11 19.09
N SER A 142 38.42 -19.30 20.03
CA SER A 142 39.11 -18.18 20.72
C SER A 142 40.56 -18.48 21.16
N GLN A 143 41.23 -19.50 20.58
CA GLN A 143 42.62 -19.86 20.93
C GLN A 143 43.64 -19.70 19.79
N ALA A 144 43.24 -19.30 18.58
CA ALA A 144 44.14 -19.19 17.42
C ALA A 144 44.98 -17.89 17.34
N TYR A 145 44.97 -17.03 18.38
CA TYR A 145 45.63 -15.70 18.34
C TYR A 145 46.65 -15.44 19.46
N ARG A 146 47.21 -16.50 20.07
CA ARG A 146 48.15 -16.38 21.23
C ARG A 146 49.52 -17.03 21.06
N GLN A 147 49.93 -17.43 19.86
CA GLN A 147 51.28 -17.99 19.61
C GLN A 147 52.00 -17.34 18.43
N SER A 148 52.31 -16.04 18.56
CA SER A 148 53.48 -15.45 17.88
C SER A 148 53.94 -14.17 18.57
N GLN A 149 54.73 -14.31 19.64
CA GLN A 149 55.67 -13.28 20.10
C GLN A 149 56.98 -13.93 20.53
N LYS A 150 57.89 -14.10 19.56
CA LYS A 150 59.32 -14.11 19.85
C LYS A 150 59.81 -12.65 19.96
N GLN A 151 60.88 -12.45 20.70
CA GLN A 151 61.40 -11.13 21.10
C GLN A 151 61.71 -10.19 19.91
N PRO A 152 61.51 -8.87 20.05
CA PRO A 152 62.08 -7.89 19.14
C PRO A 152 63.56 -7.59 19.50
N PRO A 153 64.42 -7.31 18.51
CA PRO A 153 65.81 -6.89 18.76
C PRO A 153 65.88 -5.43 19.23
N LYS A 154 66.99 -5.07 19.90
CA LYS A 154 67.34 -3.67 20.19
C LYS A 154 67.62 -2.92 18.88
N ALA A 155 67.01 -1.76 18.70
CA ALA A 155 67.43 -0.74 17.75
C ALA A 155 67.23 0.65 18.37
N GLU A 156 68.19 1.54 18.15
CA GLU A 156 68.26 2.86 18.80
C GLU A 156 67.32 3.88 18.14
N LEU A 157 66.77 4.79 18.95
CA LEU A 157 65.97 5.93 18.48
C LEU A 157 66.81 7.22 18.56
N PRO A 158 66.85 8.07 17.50
CA PRO A 158 67.64 9.29 17.54
C PRO A 158 67.00 10.35 18.45
N ARG A 159 67.82 10.95 19.34
CA ARG A 159 67.47 12.24 19.97
C ARG A 159 67.32 13.32 18.89
N ARG A 160 66.14 13.93 18.78
CA ARG A 160 66.01 15.30 18.22
C ARG A 160 65.61 16.26 19.33
N LEU A 161 66.38 17.34 19.46
CA LEU A 161 66.07 18.45 20.37
C LEU A 161 64.77 19.12 19.92
N ILE A 162 63.90 19.44 20.88
CA ILE A 162 62.86 20.45 20.70
C ILE A 162 63.44 21.76 21.23
N THR A 163 63.75 22.68 20.33
CA THR A 163 64.17 24.04 20.65
C THR A 163 63.00 24.87 21.16
N GLN A 164 63.26 25.73 22.14
CA GLN A 164 62.28 26.69 22.63
C GLN A 164 62.05 27.79 21.59
N SER A 165 60.80 28.10 21.26
CA SER A 165 60.42 29.34 20.57
C SER A 165 59.31 30.04 21.34
N LYS A 166 59.56 31.30 21.71
CA LYS A 166 58.58 32.19 22.34
C LYS A 166 57.56 32.64 21.28
N THR A 167 56.29 32.73 21.66
CA THR A 167 55.27 33.51 20.94
C THR A 167 54.39 34.28 21.94
N PRO A 168 53.80 35.42 21.55
CA PRO A 168 53.51 36.52 22.46
C PRO A 168 52.09 36.50 23.06
N ALA A 169 51.92 37.23 24.16
CA ALA A 169 50.64 37.47 24.81
C ALA A 169 49.88 38.64 24.16
N LEU A 170 48.55 38.48 24.03
CA LEU A 170 47.57 39.53 23.76
C LEU A 170 46.28 39.25 24.59
N PRO A 171 45.42 40.25 24.85
CA PRO A 171 44.89 40.45 26.20
C PRO A 171 43.53 39.79 26.51
N LEU A 172 43.24 39.64 27.81
CA LEU A 172 41.89 39.45 28.33
C LEU A 172 41.07 40.73 28.09
N ASN A 173 39.84 40.56 27.59
CA ASN A 173 38.80 41.57 27.70
C ASN A 173 37.80 41.14 28.78
N ASP A 174 37.60 42.00 29.78
CA ASP A 174 36.54 41.86 30.78
C ASP A 174 35.16 42.05 30.13
N ILE A 175 34.23 41.12 30.42
CA ILE A 175 32.79 41.35 30.24
C ILE A 175 32.11 41.10 31.58
N SER A 176 31.74 42.21 32.23
CA SER A 176 31.03 42.21 33.50
C SER A 176 29.55 41.85 33.32
N ILE A 177 29.09 40.87 34.08
CA ILE A 177 27.66 40.53 34.19
C ILE A 177 27.12 41.18 35.47
N PRO A 178 26.13 42.09 35.40
CA PRO A 178 25.59 42.74 36.59
C PRO A 178 24.75 41.75 37.42
N LYS A 179 25.03 41.70 38.73
CA LYS A 179 24.14 41.08 39.72
C LYS A 179 22.99 42.04 40.02
N THR A 180 21.75 41.58 39.95
CA THR A 180 20.61 42.23 40.60
C THR A 180 20.16 41.38 41.79
N SER A 181 20.02 42.03 42.94
CA SER A 181 19.58 41.45 44.21
C SER A 181 18.13 41.82 44.53
N ASP A 182 17.48 40.99 45.32
CA ASP A 182 16.12 41.23 45.82
C ASP A 182 15.99 42.54 46.63
N ALA A 183 14.86 43.23 46.45
CA ALA A 183 14.28 44.11 47.46
C ALA A 183 12.76 44.25 47.25
N GLN A 184 11.98 44.07 48.32
CA GLN A 184 10.52 44.27 48.32
C GLN A 184 10.16 45.76 48.40
N ILE A 185 9.17 46.25 47.63
CA ILE A 185 8.32 47.39 48.04
C ILE A 185 6.85 47.12 47.65
N LYS A 186 5.93 47.55 48.52
CA LYS A 186 4.47 47.38 48.42
C LYS A 186 3.78 48.51 47.62
N GLN A 187 2.62 48.18 47.04
CA GLN A 187 1.39 48.99 46.91
C GLN A 187 1.49 50.54 46.79
N SER A 188 1.00 51.10 45.67
CA SER A 188 0.04 52.23 45.69
C SER A 188 -0.68 52.39 44.33
N THR A 189 -1.62 53.35 44.22
CA THR A 189 -2.79 53.31 43.33
C THR A 189 -2.93 54.43 42.29
N LYS A 190 -3.35 54.06 41.06
CA LYS A 190 -4.18 54.86 40.09
C LYS A 190 -3.57 56.23 39.60
N PRO A 191 -4.22 57.02 38.73
CA PRO A 191 -4.42 56.73 37.30
C PRO A 191 -4.10 57.92 36.32
N VAL A 192 -3.99 57.64 35.00
CA VAL A 192 -4.63 58.30 33.80
C VAL A 192 -4.94 59.83 33.85
N PRO A 193 -4.75 60.71 32.80
CA PRO A 193 -4.60 60.46 31.34
C PRO A 193 -3.66 61.42 30.49
N LYS A 194 -3.70 61.24 29.15
CA LYS A 194 -4.00 62.27 28.09
C LYS A 194 -2.87 62.94 27.24
N VAL A 195 -3.23 63.15 25.96
CA VAL A 195 -2.93 64.29 25.05
C VAL A 195 -1.69 64.24 24.10
N LEU A 196 -2.02 63.94 22.82
CA LEU A 196 -1.66 64.63 21.56
C LEU A 196 -0.19 64.84 21.06
N ASN A 197 0.07 64.20 19.90
CA ASN A 197 0.13 64.83 18.55
C ASN A 197 1.45 65.43 17.98
N ARG A 198 1.51 65.36 16.64
CA ARG A 198 2.30 66.16 15.66
C ARG A 198 3.83 65.97 15.51
N SER A 199 4.21 65.37 14.37
CA SER A 199 4.94 65.99 13.21
C SER A 199 6.13 66.94 13.50
N SER A 200 7.27 66.96 12.79
CA SER A 200 7.68 66.38 11.48
C SER A 200 9.12 66.82 11.10
N VAL A 201 9.55 66.52 9.85
CA VAL A 201 10.51 67.27 8.98
C VAL A 201 12.01 66.85 8.95
N SER A 202 12.53 66.65 7.71
CA SER A 202 13.94 66.76 7.23
C SER A 202 15.06 65.85 7.77
N SER A 203 16.16 65.57 7.03
CA SER A 203 16.50 65.76 5.60
C SER A 203 17.74 64.92 5.19
N LEU A 204 17.92 64.69 3.88
CA LEU A 204 19.11 64.14 3.17
C LEU A 204 20.31 65.16 3.14
N PRO A 205 21.45 64.99 2.40
CA PRO A 205 21.99 63.89 1.55
C PRO A 205 23.55 63.63 1.68
N LEU A 206 24.13 62.87 0.71
CA LEU A 206 25.57 62.78 0.30
C LEU A 206 26.49 61.91 1.19
N LYS A 207 27.55 61.21 0.72
CA LYS A 207 28.28 61.19 -0.59
C LYS A 207 29.05 59.85 -0.78
N ALA A 208 29.32 59.44 -2.02
CA ALA A 208 30.32 58.39 -2.39
C ALA A 208 31.67 59.06 -2.80
N PRO A 209 32.82 58.36 -3.08
CA PRO A 209 32.94 57.51 -4.29
C PRO A 209 33.97 56.33 -4.31
N SER A 210 33.79 55.42 -5.29
CA SER A 210 34.77 54.79 -6.22
C SER A 210 36.05 54.05 -5.77
N ALA A 211 36.20 52.79 -6.21
CA ALA A 211 37.27 52.35 -7.14
C ALA A 211 36.97 50.97 -7.79
N ILE A 212 37.35 50.79 -9.07
CA ILE A 212 36.93 49.72 -10.01
C ILE A 212 38.15 49.37 -10.90
N PRO A 213 38.59 48.09 -11.09
CA PRO A 213 38.10 47.20 -12.17
C PRO A 213 38.27 45.66 -11.84
N SER A 214 38.11 44.64 -12.70
CA SER A 214 37.78 44.52 -14.15
C SER A 214 37.24 43.12 -14.53
N SER A 215 36.71 43.03 -15.77
CA SER A 215 36.50 41.82 -16.60
C SER A 215 35.21 41.01 -16.36
N LEU A 216 34.50 40.47 -17.36
CA LEU A 216 34.29 40.76 -18.80
C LEU A 216 33.42 39.58 -19.29
N PHE A 217 32.19 39.83 -19.74
CA PHE A 217 31.67 39.45 -21.07
C PHE A 217 30.16 39.72 -21.15
N SER A 218 29.76 40.48 -22.18
CA SER A 218 28.37 40.87 -22.43
C SER A 218 27.71 39.97 -23.48
N ARG A 219 26.39 39.77 -23.38
CA ARG A 219 25.52 39.89 -24.58
C ARG A 219 24.05 40.19 -24.23
N ASP A 220 23.51 41.10 -25.02
CA ASP A 220 22.16 41.68 -25.02
C ASP A 220 21.03 40.67 -25.33
N THR A 221 19.82 40.69 -24.74
CA THR A 221 18.72 41.68 -24.56
C THR A 221 17.64 41.72 -25.66
N SER A 222 16.42 42.17 -25.28
CA SER A 222 15.07 42.09 -25.92
C SER A 222 14.25 40.87 -25.47
N VAL A 223 13.16 40.95 -24.68
CA VAL A 223 12.24 42.02 -24.24
C VAL A 223 11.30 42.58 -25.32
N SER A 224 10.05 42.09 -25.30
CA SER A 224 8.85 42.81 -25.70
C SER A 224 7.80 42.70 -24.59
N ARG A 225 7.46 43.83 -23.95
CA ARG A 225 6.34 43.93 -23.00
C ARG A 225 5.04 44.20 -23.75
N LEU A 226 3.92 43.67 -23.25
CA LEU A 226 2.63 44.34 -23.35
C LEU A 226 1.95 44.38 -21.97
N HIS A 227 1.43 45.55 -21.62
CA HIS A 227 0.57 45.77 -20.46
C HIS A 227 -0.86 45.30 -20.76
N SER A 228 -1.63 44.97 -19.71
CA SER A 228 -2.99 45.48 -19.52
C SER A 228 -3.53 45.23 -18.10
N ASP A 229 -3.76 46.35 -17.42
CA ASP A 229 -4.89 46.68 -16.53
C ASP A 229 -5.32 45.76 -15.37
N SER A 230 -5.03 46.28 -14.17
CA SER A 230 -5.65 45.92 -12.90
C SER A 230 -6.93 46.72 -12.69
N VAL A 231 -8.06 46.05 -12.41
CA VAL A 231 -9.31 46.69 -11.98
C VAL A 231 -9.63 46.27 -10.54
N ALA A 232 -9.68 47.26 -9.64
CA ALA A 232 -9.95 47.05 -8.24
C ALA A 232 -11.43 46.70 -7.96
N ALA A 233 -11.66 45.59 -7.24
CA ALA A 233 -12.99 45.19 -6.77
C ALA A 233 -13.14 45.37 -5.25
N LYS A 234 -14.23 46.03 -4.83
CA LYS A 234 -14.52 46.37 -3.42
C LYS A 234 -14.97 45.14 -2.61
N PRO A 235 -14.61 45.01 -1.32
CA PRO A 235 -15.13 43.94 -0.48
C PRO A 235 -16.57 44.25 -0.02
N LEU A 236 -17.53 43.42 -0.44
CA LEU A 236 -18.93 43.50 -0.02
C LEU A 236 -19.14 42.74 1.31
N MET A 237 -19.34 43.46 2.41
CA MET A 237 -19.66 42.82 3.70
C MET A 237 -21.06 42.21 3.70
N LYS A 238 -21.15 40.86 3.71
CA LYS A 238 -22.38 40.13 4.02
C LYS A 238 -22.49 39.86 5.52
N LYS A 239 -23.56 40.37 6.14
CA LYS A 239 -23.93 40.10 7.54
C LYS A 239 -24.16 38.60 7.75
N ARG A 240 -23.55 38.05 8.81
CA ARG A 240 -23.80 36.69 9.31
C ARG A 240 -24.93 36.74 10.35
N PRO A 241 -26.01 35.95 10.24
CA PRO A 241 -27.03 35.88 11.29
C PRO A 241 -26.51 35.07 12.50
N ALA A 242 -26.89 35.51 13.70
CA ALA A 242 -26.54 34.82 14.95
C ALA A 242 -27.42 33.57 15.17
N PRO A 243 -26.86 32.47 15.72
CA PRO A 243 -27.68 31.36 16.21
C PRO A 243 -28.37 31.76 17.51
N LYS A 244 -29.65 31.38 17.67
CA LYS A 244 -30.37 31.54 18.93
C LYS A 244 -29.94 30.45 19.90
N GLU A 245 -29.57 30.83 21.12
CA GLU A 245 -29.51 29.89 22.24
C GLU A 245 -30.91 29.34 22.54
N ALA A 246 -30.99 28.05 22.85
CA ALA A 246 -32.20 27.40 23.32
C ALA A 246 -31.85 26.60 24.58
N ASP A 247 -32.51 26.92 25.69
CA ASP A 247 -32.38 26.25 26.98
C ASP A 247 -32.55 24.73 26.86
N GLN A 248 -31.58 23.96 27.37
CA GLN A 248 -31.81 22.57 27.77
C GLN A 248 -31.58 22.41 29.28
N LYS A 249 -32.69 22.38 30.01
CA LYS A 249 -32.74 22.06 31.44
C LYS A 249 -32.23 20.64 31.69
N SER A 250 -31.22 20.53 32.55
CA SER A 250 -30.63 19.27 32.99
C SER A 250 -31.57 18.50 33.93
N LYS A 251 -32.15 17.38 33.46
CA LYS A 251 -32.78 16.38 34.34
C LYS A 251 -31.74 15.34 34.78
N LYS A 252 -31.32 15.42 36.04
CA LYS A 252 -30.51 14.39 36.71
C LYS A 252 -31.32 13.08 36.80
N GLN A 253 -30.83 12.00 36.21
CA GLN A 253 -31.39 10.67 36.39
C GLN A 253 -30.48 9.84 37.31
N LYS A 254 -31.00 9.41 38.47
CA LYS A 254 -30.30 8.53 39.41
C LYS A 254 -30.14 7.14 38.79
N LEU A 255 -28.93 6.58 38.87
CA LEU A 255 -28.68 5.14 38.66
C LEU A 255 -28.57 4.42 40.02
N PRO A 256 -29.10 3.19 40.15
CA PRO A 256 -28.95 2.38 41.37
C PRO A 256 -27.58 1.68 41.43
N PRO A 257 -27.11 1.29 42.64
CA PRO A 257 -25.82 0.62 42.80
C PRO A 257 -25.85 -0.83 42.31
N LYS A 258 -24.74 -1.29 41.71
CA LYS A 258 -24.52 -2.71 41.36
C LYS A 258 -23.95 -3.48 42.58
N PRO A 259 -24.36 -4.73 42.82
CA PRO A 259 -23.80 -5.57 43.87
C PRO A 259 -22.44 -6.17 43.48
N ILE A 260 -21.63 -6.44 44.51
CA ILE A 260 -20.32 -7.12 44.43
C ILE A 260 -20.54 -8.64 44.48
N PRO A 261 -19.88 -9.45 43.62
CA PRO A 261 -19.75 -10.88 43.82
C PRO A 261 -18.33 -11.29 44.26
N PHE A 262 -18.26 -11.73 45.52
CA PHE A 262 -17.47 -12.82 46.10
C PHE A 262 -16.16 -13.34 45.46
N LEU A 263 -15.20 -13.56 46.36
CA LEU A 263 -13.97 -14.34 46.22
C LEU A 263 -14.23 -15.80 45.83
N PHE A 264 -13.32 -16.38 45.04
CA PHE A 264 -13.15 -17.84 44.90
C PHE A 264 -11.71 -18.23 45.33
N PRO A 265 -11.53 -19.37 46.04
CA PRO A 265 -10.22 -19.84 46.50
C PRO A 265 -9.46 -20.64 45.42
N PRO A 266 -8.13 -20.84 45.58
CA PRO A 266 -7.30 -21.54 44.60
C PRO A 266 -7.53 -23.06 44.64
N LYS A 267 -7.49 -23.72 43.47
CA LYS A 267 -7.58 -25.17 43.36
C LYS A 267 -6.20 -25.77 43.05
N ALA A 268 -5.79 -26.75 43.85
CA ALA A 268 -4.46 -27.35 43.79
C ALA A 268 -4.30 -28.37 42.64
N ALA A 269 -3.05 -28.75 42.38
CA ALA A 269 -2.66 -29.72 41.36
C ALA A 269 -3.04 -31.17 41.72
N SER A 270 -3.17 -32.03 40.71
CA SER A 270 -3.16 -33.48 40.85
C SER A 270 -2.49 -34.16 39.65
N LEU A 271 -1.56 -35.07 39.92
CA LEU A 271 -0.85 -35.91 38.95
C LEU A 271 -1.71 -37.07 38.42
N SER A 272 -1.10 -37.83 37.50
CA SER A 272 -1.50 -39.14 36.96
C SER A 272 -2.49 -39.11 35.78
N LYS A 273 -2.42 -40.03 34.80
CA LYS A 273 -1.69 -41.32 34.75
C LYS A 273 -1.36 -41.70 33.30
N GLU A 274 -0.35 -42.54 33.10
CA GLU A 274 -0.12 -43.24 31.83
C GLU A 274 -1.30 -44.14 31.48
N ASN A 275 -1.55 -44.39 30.18
CA ASN A 275 -1.85 -45.75 29.75
C ASN A 275 -1.50 -46.01 28.27
N VAL A 276 -1.11 -47.26 28.00
CA VAL A 276 -0.65 -47.78 26.69
C VAL A 276 -1.80 -48.49 25.98
N GLY A 277 -1.87 -48.44 24.64
CA GLY A 277 -2.84 -49.24 23.89
C GLY A 277 -2.97 -48.94 22.39
N ASN A 278 -2.18 -49.64 21.57
CA ASN A 278 -2.38 -49.85 20.12
C ASN A 278 -2.83 -51.33 19.91
N PRO A 279 -3.15 -51.80 18.69
CA PRO A 279 -4.01 -51.22 17.64
C PRO A 279 -5.00 -52.29 17.06
N ILE A 280 -6.04 -51.90 16.31
CA ILE A 280 -6.79 -52.85 15.44
C ILE A 280 -7.07 -52.24 14.06
N SER A 281 -6.74 -53.01 13.02
CA SER A 281 -6.87 -52.71 11.59
C SER A 281 -8.23 -53.16 11.01
N GLN A 282 -8.69 -52.58 9.88
CA GLN A 282 -9.41 -53.22 8.74
C GLN A 282 -9.96 -52.16 7.74
N PRO A 283 -10.48 -52.50 6.52
CA PRO A 283 -9.65 -52.44 5.31
C PRO A 283 -10.18 -51.49 4.22
N GLY A 284 -9.41 -51.35 3.14
CA GLY A 284 -9.64 -50.33 2.09
C GLY A 284 -10.80 -50.60 1.13
N LYS A 285 -11.15 -49.57 0.35
CA LYS A 285 -12.12 -49.63 -0.75
C LYS A 285 -11.54 -48.97 -1.99
N VAL A 286 -11.38 -49.76 -3.05
CA VAL A 286 -10.91 -49.30 -4.37
C VAL A 286 -12.05 -48.57 -5.09
N VAL A 287 -11.75 -47.42 -5.72
CA VAL A 287 -12.66 -46.74 -6.64
C VAL A 287 -11.89 -46.33 -7.89
N THR A 288 -12.32 -46.89 -9.02
CA THR A 288 -11.84 -46.59 -10.37
C THR A 288 -12.33 -45.21 -10.80
N LEU A 289 -11.48 -44.41 -11.45
CA LEU A 289 -11.88 -43.16 -12.10
C LEU A 289 -11.52 -43.18 -13.58
N THR A 290 -12.55 -43.07 -14.42
CA THR A 290 -12.48 -42.79 -15.85
C THR A 290 -13.47 -41.67 -16.17
N GLY A 291 -13.14 -40.82 -17.16
CA GLY A 291 -14.16 -40.00 -17.84
C GLY A 291 -14.11 -38.48 -17.60
N THR A 292 -13.38 -37.81 -18.50
CA THR A 292 -13.82 -36.61 -19.27
C THR A 292 -14.47 -35.41 -18.56
N GLY A 293 -13.84 -34.24 -18.72
CA GLY A 293 -14.25 -32.98 -18.09
C GLY A 293 -15.62 -32.44 -18.53
N LYS A 294 -16.32 -31.82 -17.58
CA LYS A 294 -17.51 -31.00 -17.81
C LYS A 294 -17.50 -29.74 -16.94
N ARG A 295 -17.91 -28.65 -17.60
CA ARG A 295 -18.18 -27.28 -17.14
C ARG A 295 -18.77 -27.20 -15.71
N PHE A 296 -18.29 -26.24 -14.91
CA PHE A 296 -18.58 -26.12 -13.49
C PHE A 296 -20.06 -25.90 -13.12
N THR A 297 -20.52 -26.66 -12.13
CA THR A 297 -21.59 -26.26 -11.21
C THR A 297 -21.03 -25.32 -10.12
N PRO A 298 -21.79 -24.31 -9.67
CA PRO A 298 -21.36 -23.44 -8.58
C PRO A 298 -21.13 -24.23 -7.28
N LEU A 299 -20.09 -23.85 -6.53
CA LEU A 299 -19.68 -24.51 -5.28
C LEU A 299 -20.74 -24.35 -4.17
N ILE A 300 -21.70 -25.27 -4.13
CA ILE A 300 -22.57 -25.45 -2.97
C ILE A 300 -21.72 -26.03 -1.84
N ILE A 301 -21.24 -25.16 -0.95
CA ILE A 301 -20.50 -25.54 0.26
C ILE A 301 -21.40 -26.38 1.15
N LYS A 302 -21.29 -27.70 1.05
CA LYS A 302 -21.83 -28.62 2.06
C LYS A 302 -21.09 -28.36 3.37
N LYS A 303 -21.79 -27.78 4.35
CA LYS A 303 -21.27 -27.46 5.68
C LYS A 303 -20.61 -28.70 6.32
N PRO A 304 -19.27 -28.74 6.48
CA PRO A 304 -18.61 -29.88 7.10
C PRO A 304 -18.94 -29.95 8.59
N ALA A 305 -18.86 -31.16 9.16
CA ALA A 305 -18.84 -31.32 10.61
C ALA A 305 -17.59 -30.61 11.20
N PRO A 306 -17.64 -30.10 12.44
CA PRO A 306 -16.50 -29.43 13.05
C PRO A 306 -15.38 -30.42 13.36
N ILE A 307 -14.45 -30.56 12.42
CA ILE A 307 -13.18 -31.28 12.63
C ILE A 307 -12.36 -30.46 13.64
N PRO A 308 -11.78 -31.08 14.69
CA PRO A 308 -10.90 -30.37 15.61
C PRO A 308 -9.68 -29.86 14.86
N SER A 309 -9.63 -28.54 14.65
CA SER A 309 -8.52 -27.86 13.97
C SER A 309 -7.24 -28.08 14.76
N LYS A 310 -6.33 -28.89 14.20
CA LYS A 310 -4.95 -28.94 14.69
C LYS A 310 -4.39 -27.52 14.67
N SER A 311 -3.74 -27.15 15.76
CA SER A 311 -3.06 -25.87 15.93
C SER A 311 -1.86 -25.78 14.98
N LEU A 312 -2.11 -25.52 13.68
CA LEU A 312 -1.08 -24.93 12.84
C LEU A 312 -0.64 -23.62 13.49
N ALA A 313 0.67 -23.38 13.46
CA ALA A 313 1.27 -22.21 14.08
C ALA A 313 0.55 -20.95 13.62
N THR A 314 0.40 -19.98 14.54
CA THR A 314 -0.01 -18.62 14.21
C THR A 314 1.06 -17.93 13.37
N THR A 315 1.16 -18.32 12.10
CA THR A 315 1.77 -17.53 11.05
C THR A 315 1.05 -16.19 11.06
N SER A 316 1.82 -15.13 11.26
CA SER A 316 1.29 -13.77 11.39
C SER A 316 0.58 -13.41 10.10
N THR A 317 -0.76 -13.42 10.12
CA THR A 317 -1.59 -13.10 8.95
C THR A 317 -1.57 -11.61 8.58
N SER A 318 -0.70 -10.81 9.20
CA SER A 318 -0.34 -9.49 8.70
C SER A 318 0.33 -9.59 7.33
N SER A 319 0.26 -8.51 6.55
CA SER A 319 0.85 -8.41 5.22
C SER A 319 2.34 -8.76 5.22
N TYR A 320 2.83 -9.27 4.09
CA TYR A 320 4.16 -9.86 3.99
C TYR A 320 5.30 -8.83 4.10
N LEU A 321 5.07 -7.60 3.60
CA LEU A 321 6.02 -6.49 3.68
C LEU A 321 5.62 -5.45 4.74
N ASP A 322 4.59 -5.73 5.55
CA ASP A 322 4.20 -4.89 6.66
C ASP A 322 4.93 -5.30 7.93
N PHE A 323 5.86 -4.45 8.35
CA PHE A 323 6.63 -4.65 9.56
C PHE A 323 5.75 -4.61 10.80
N PRO A 324 5.92 -5.54 11.77
CA PRO A 324 5.05 -5.63 12.93
C PRO A 324 5.19 -4.40 13.83
N ASP A 325 4.07 -3.97 14.39
CA ASP A 325 4.05 -2.92 15.41
C ASP A 325 4.76 -3.40 16.67
N PHE A 326 5.59 -2.53 17.24
CA PHE A 326 6.33 -2.83 18.46
C PHE A 326 5.50 -2.41 19.69
N PRO A 327 5.49 -3.22 20.77
CA PRO A 327 4.71 -2.90 21.95
C PRO A 327 5.18 -1.56 22.57
N PRO A 328 4.25 -0.75 23.10
CA PRO A 328 4.59 0.52 23.72
C PRO A 328 5.53 0.30 24.91
N ILE A 329 6.63 1.05 24.94
CA ILE A 329 7.67 0.86 25.95
C ILE A 329 7.41 1.71 27.20
N SER A 330 7.44 1.05 28.36
CA SER A 330 7.45 1.75 29.65
C SER A 330 8.87 2.20 29.99
N LEU A 331 9.05 3.50 30.21
CA LEU A 331 10.33 4.08 30.61
C LEU A 331 10.30 4.45 32.09
N ASN A 332 11.39 4.14 32.78
CA ASN A 332 11.54 4.37 34.22
C ASN A 332 12.49 5.54 34.48
N ASN A 333 12.19 6.30 35.53
CA ASN A 333 13.11 7.31 36.06
C ASN A 333 14.38 6.66 36.61
N ILE A 334 15.50 7.35 36.44
CA ILE A 334 16.82 6.92 36.94
C ILE A 334 16.84 7.09 38.46
N THR A 335 16.87 5.98 39.17
CA THR A 335 17.04 5.97 40.62
C THR A 335 18.44 6.43 41.02
N LEU A 336 18.56 7.08 42.18
CA LEU A 336 19.83 7.53 42.77
C LEU A 336 20.64 8.57 41.94
N PRO A 337 20.05 9.73 41.55
CA PRO A 337 20.81 10.80 40.89
C PRO A 337 21.99 11.29 41.75
N PRO A 338 23.12 11.70 41.13
CA PRO A 338 24.27 12.24 41.86
C PRO A 338 23.95 13.62 42.46
N SER A 339 24.87 14.12 43.30
CA SER A 339 24.72 15.41 43.97
C SER A 339 24.60 16.56 42.96
N MET A 340 23.92 17.65 43.33
CA MET A 340 23.67 18.77 42.42
C MET A 340 24.96 19.36 41.81
N ALA A 341 26.05 19.41 42.57
CA ALA A 341 27.37 19.83 42.09
C ALA A 341 27.90 18.93 40.95
N GLN A 342 27.74 17.61 41.06
CA GLN A 342 28.21 16.64 40.07
C GLN A 342 27.38 16.65 38.77
N ARG A 343 26.08 17.04 38.83
CA ARG A 343 25.18 17.00 37.67
C ARG A 343 25.65 17.86 36.48
N ARG A 344 26.43 18.92 36.72
CA ARG A 344 27.04 19.73 35.64
C ARG A 344 28.08 18.94 34.82
N LEU A 345 28.82 18.04 35.46
CA LEU A 345 29.83 17.20 34.82
C LEU A 345 29.22 15.97 34.15
N VAL A 346 28.15 15.41 34.73
CA VAL A 346 27.39 14.27 34.20
C VAL A 346 27.05 14.45 32.72
N THR A 347 26.49 15.58 32.29
CA THR A 347 26.07 15.77 30.89
C THR A 347 27.24 15.71 29.92
N ARG A 348 28.41 16.26 30.31
CA ARG A 348 29.64 16.18 29.51
C ARG A 348 30.15 14.74 29.40
N ILE A 349 30.17 14.02 30.52
CA ILE A 349 30.53 12.59 30.54
C ILE A 349 29.54 11.76 29.72
N ALA A 350 28.23 12.06 29.76
CA ALA A 350 27.22 11.35 28.99
C ALA A 350 27.42 11.50 27.46
N ILE A 351 27.88 12.67 27.00
CA ILE A 351 28.26 12.88 25.60
C ILE A 351 29.50 12.05 25.23
N ILE A 352 30.54 12.04 26.07
CA ILE A 352 31.75 11.22 25.84
C ILE A 352 31.39 9.72 25.82
N LEU A 353 30.61 9.26 26.80
CA LEU A 353 30.13 7.87 26.89
C LEU A 353 29.08 7.52 25.82
N SER A 354 28.60 8.48 25.03
CA SER A 354 27.79 8.19 23.83
C SER A 354 28.63 7.61 22.70
N GLN A 355 29.95 7.85 22.69
CA GLN A 355 30.89 7.30 21.68
C GLN A 355 31.50 5.96 22.10
N VAL A 356 31.40 5.58 23.39
CA VAL A 356 31.93 4.31 23.90
C VAL A 356 31.06 3.12 23.47
N TYR A 357 31.70 1.99 23.19
CA TYR A 357 31.04 0.74 22.78
C TYR A 357 30.19 0.15 23.91
N GLU A 358 29.05 -0.49 23.57
CA GLU A 358 28.06 -0.95 24.55
C GLU A 358 28.59 -2.06 25.49
N GLY A 359 29.60 -2.82 25.05
CA GLY A 359 30.34 -3.76 25.91
C GLY A 359 31.11 -3.07 27.04
N ASP A 360 31.85 -2.01 26.72
CA ASP A 360 32.77 -1.34 27.65
C ASP A 360 32.03 -0.45 28.66
N LEU A 361 30.85 0.05 28.28
CA LEU A 361 29.96 0.78 29.19
C LEU A 361 29.62 -0.01 30.46
N LYS A 362 29.63 -1.36 30.40
CA LYS A 362 29.46 -2.22 31.59
C LYS A 362 30.56 -1.99 32.62
N GLN A 363 31.79 -1.78 32.19
CA GLN A 363 32.92 -1.45 33.09
C GLN A 363 32.80 -0.01 33.59
N CYS A 364 32.42 0.93 32.71
CA CYS A 364 32.20 2.33 33.09
C CYS A 364 31.13 2.49 34.19
N VAL A 365 30.10 1.64 34.24
CA VAL A 365 29.07 1.63 35.31
C VAL A 365 29.63 1.37 36.71
N LEU A 366 30.77 0.68 36.81
CA LEU A 366 31.41 0.31 38.08
C LEU A 366 32.27 1.44 38.66
N VAL A 367 32.74 2.39 37.83
CA VAL A 367 33.68 3.45 38.22
C VAL A 367 33.13 4.35 39.34
N SER A 368 31.88 4.81 39.23
CA SER A 368 31.22 5.63 40.26
C SER A 368 29.72 5.79 40.02
N ARG A 369 28.99 6.27 41.04
CA ARG A 369 27.58 6.70 40.91
C ARG A 369 27.39 7.78 39.85
N MET A 370 28.35 8.70 39.70
CA MET A 370 28.32 9.74 38.66
C MET A 370 28.43 9.14 37.26
N PHE A 371 29.38 8.22 37.04
CA PHE A 371 29.53 7.52 35.77
C PHE A 371 28.29 6.70 35.43
N ARG A 372 27.78 5.90 36.39
CA ARG A 372 26.53 5.14 36.21
C ARG A 372 25.36 6.03 35.76
N TYR A 373 25.19 7.19 36.38
CA TYR A 373 24.15 8.14 35.99
C TYR A 373 24.40 8.77 34.60
N ALA A 374 25.65 9.12 34.28
CA ALA A 374 26.03 9.61 32.96
C ALA A 374 25.81 8.57 31.85
N ILE A 375 25.96 7.27 32.16
CA ILE A 375 25.67 6.17 31.22
C ILE A 375 24.17 6.05 30.96
N TYR A 376 23.30 6.23 31.96
CA TYR A 376 21.87 6.30 31.70
C TYR A 376 21.49 7.46 30.77
N LEU A 377 22.17 8.62 30.91
CA LEU A 377 21.96 9.77 30.02
C LEU A 377 22.63 9.62 28.64
N SER A 378 23.67 8.79 28.50
CA SER A 378 24.36 8.60 27.21
C SER A 378 23.49 7.87 26.18
N ALA A 379 22.50 7.09 26.62
CA ALA A 379 21.48 6.53 25.72
C ALA A 379 20.75 7.63 24.94
N SER A 380 20.30 8.70 25.62
CA SER A 380 19.63 9.83 24.98
C SER A 380 20.49 10.50 23.91
N GLN A 381 21.81 10.57 24.12
CA GLN A 381 22.77 11.11 23.16
C GLN A 381 23.00 10.16 21.96
N LYS A 382 23.09 8.84 22.20
CA LYS A 382 23.12 7.83 21.14
C LYS A 382 21.83 7.85 20.30
N ILE A 383 20.66 8.06 20.92
CA ILE A 383 19.38 8.16 20.22
C ILE A 383 19.32 9.43 19.35
N LEU A 384 19.78 10.59 19.86
CA LEU A 384 19.88 11.82 19.06
C LEU A 384 20.75 11.64 17.80
N GLN A 385 21.83 10.86 17.90
CA GLN A 385 22.77 10.63 16.81
C GLN A 385 22.27 9.59 15.78
N SER A 386 21.72 8.46 16.26
CA SER A 386 21.38 7.32 15.39
C SER A 386 19.89 7.19 15.04
N PHE A 387 19.00 7.86 15.79
CA PHE A 387 17.55 7.78 15.62
C PHE A 387 16.85 9.17 15.75
N PRO A 388 17.36 10.24 15.10
CA PRO A 388 16.71 11.55 15.11
C PRO A 388 15.36 11.50 14.38
N GLY A 389 14.36 12.24 14.86
CA GLY A 389 13.06 12.34 14.21
C GLY A 389 11.91 12.64 15.18
N ARG A 390 10.71 12.86 14.61
CA ARG A 390 9.48 13.22 15.33
C ARG A 390 9.11 12.20 16.40
N ARG A 391 9.29 10.89 16.17
CA ARG A 391 8.97 9.85 17.17
C ARG A 391 9.80 10.02 18.44
N PHE A 392 11.07 10.41 18.32
CA PHE A 392 11.91 10.69 19.48
C PHE A 392 11.65 12.07 20.09
N ALA A 393 11.33 13.09 19.29
CA ALA A 393 10.91 14.40 19.80
C ALA A 393 9.67 14.29 20.71
N LEU A 394 8.62 13.59 20.26
CA LEU A 394 7.41 13.33 21.06
C LEU A 394 7.72 12.53 22.35
N LEU A 395 8.70 11.62 22.30
CA LEU A 395 9.15 10.91 23.50
C LEU A 395 9.84 11.84 24.50
N LEU A 396 10.60 12.84 24.04
CA LEU A 396 11.24 13.84 24.90
C LEU A 396 10.25 14.85 25.49
N GLU A 397 9.12 15.11 24.83
CA GLU A 397 8.02 15.89 25.40
C GLU A 397 7.35 15.14 26.57
N ALA A 398 7.19 13.81 26.45
CA ALA A 398 6.58 12.98 27.49
C ALA A 398 7.55 12.61 28.64
N TYR A 399 8.85 12.54 28.38
CA TYR A 399 9.85 12.01 29.34
C TYR A 399 11.07 12.93 29.49
N PRO A 400 11.35 13.46 30.71
CA PRO A 400 12.47 14.38 30.92
C PRO A 400 13.82 13.69 30.66
N GLN A 401 14.55 14.18 29.65
CA GLN A 401 15.80 13.60 29.16
C GLN A 401 16.87 13.42 30.24
N ASN A 402 16.90 14.31 31.24
CA ASN A 402 17.90 14.38 32.31
C ASN A 402 17.61 13.44 33.50
N MET A 403 16.44 12.79 33.53
CA MET A 403 16.00 11.91 34.62
C MET A 403 15.44 10.56 34.15
N THR A 404 15.20 10.36 32.85
CA THR A 404 14.63 9.12 32.30
C THR A 404 15.72 8.16 31.81
N ASN A 405 15.61 6.87 32.13
CA ASN A 405 16.48 5.84 31.57
C ASN A 405 16.04 5.49 30.13
N MET A 406 16.73 6.04 29.13
CA MET A 406 16.41 5.84 27.71
C MET A 406 17.02 4.57 27.09
N TRP A 407 17.79 3.76 27.83
CA TRP A 407 18.36 2.50 27.29
C TRP A 407 17.33 1.49 26.77
N PRO A 408 16.17 1.28 27.42
CA PRO A 408 15.13 0.39 26.89
C PRO A 408 14.67 0.85 25.50
N TYR A 409 14.44 2.16 25.31
CA TYR A 409 14.05 2.70 24.00
C TYR A 409 15.16 2.53 22.97
N LEU A 410 16.42 2.86 23.29
CA LEU A 410 17.55 2.66 22.37
C LEU A 410 17.67 1.20 21.90
N ARG A 411 17.49 0.22 22.79
CA ARG A 411 17.52 -1.21 22.41
C ARG A 411 16.33 -1.59 21.54
N LEU A 412 15.12 -1.12 21.88
CA LEU A 412 13.94 -1.32 21.06
C LEU A 412 14.17 -0.79 19.64
N ARG A 413 14.66 0.45 19.49
CA ARG A 413 14.91 1.07 18.18
C ARG A 413 15.97 0.33 17.35
N LYS A 414 17.02 -0.22 17.99
CA LYS A 414 17.98 -1.13 17.33
C LYS A 414 17.30 -2.43 16.87
N GLN A 415 16.45 -3.02 17.70
CA GLN A 415 15.70 -4.22 17.36
C GLN A 415 14.70 -3.97 16.22
N GLU A 416 14.02 -2.81 16.20
CA GLU A 416 13.15 -2.38 15.10
C GLU A 416 13.92 -2.40 13.77
N VAL A 417 15.08 -1.73 13.70
CA VAL A 417 15.90 -1.68 12.48
C VAL A 417 16.32 -3.08 12.04
N ALA A 418 16.88 -3.89 12.95
CA ALA A 418 17.35 -5.22 12.64
C ALA A 418 16.21 -6.16 12.16
N GLN A 419 15.02 -6.06 12.76
CA GLN A 419 13.86 -6.86 12.34
C GLN A 419 13.31 -6.40 10.98
N ARG A 420 13.21 -5.10 10.73
CA ARG A 420 12.77 -4.57 9.43
C ARG A 420 13.73 -4.96 8.30
N GLN A 421 15.03 -4.82 8.55
CA GLN A 421 16.06 -5.23 7.60
C GLN A 421 16.03 -6.74 7.36
N GLY A 422 15.97 -7.56 8.41
CA GLY A 422 15.87 -9.01 8.27
C GLY A 422 14.60 -9.49 7.54
N MET A 423 13.46 -8.83 7.75
CA MET A 423 12.23 -9.12 7.00
C MET A 423 12.34 -8.73 5.53
N TYR A 424 12.95 -7.58 5.22
CA TYR A 424 13.23 -7.18 3.83
C TYR A 424 14.24 -8.11 3.16
N GLU A 425 15.34 -8.44 3.84
CA GLU A 425 16.39 -9.35 3.36
C GLU A 425 15.86 -10.76 3.10
N ALA A 426 14.93 -11.26 3.93
CA ALA A 426 14.22 -12.52 3.70
C ALA A 426 13.12 -12.44 2.62
N SER A 427 12.80 -11.25 2.11
CA SER A 427 11.78 -11.07 1.06
C SER A 427 12.35 -11.29 -0.34
N PHE A 428 11.51 -11.58 -1.33
CA PHE A 428 11.98 -11.70 -2.71
C PHE A 428 12.56 -10.39 -3.27
N LEU A 429 12.14 -9.22 -2.74
CA LEU A 429 12.60 -7.91 -3.20
C LEU A 429 14.09 -7.68 -2.92
N SER A 430 14.64 -8.21 -1.83
CA SER A 430 16.07 -8.07 -1.54
C SER A 430 16.95 -8.70 -2.62
N ARG A 431 16.49 -9.82 -3.20
CA ARG A 431 17.14 -10.53 -4.32
C ARG A 431 17.09 -9.69 -5.59
N VAL A 432 15.94 -9.08 -5.89
CA VAL A 432 15.77 -8.20 -7.05
C VAL A 432 16.69 -6.97 -6.96
N PHE A 433 16.77 -6.34 -5.78
CA PHE A 433 17.61 -5.17 -5.55
C PHE A 433 19.01 -5.50 -5.01
N GLU A 434 19.51 -6.74 -5.13
CA GLU A 434 20.80 -7.14 -4.53
C GLU A 434 21.98 -6.28 -5.01
N ARG A 435 21.93 -5.85 -6.29
CA ARG A 435 22.91 -4.96 -6.92
C ARG A 435 22.94 -3.56 -6.29
N ASN A 436 21.83 -3.10 -5.70
CA ASN A 436 21.72 -1.81 -5.02
C ASN A 436 21.27 -2.00 -3.56
N LYS A 437 22.20 -2.44 -2.70
CA LYS A 437 21.96 -2.57 -1.25
C LYS A 437 21.64 -1.24 -0.55
N ALA A 438 21.83 -0.11 -1.23
CA ALA A 438 21.49 1.23 -0.76
C ALA A 438 20.11 1.73 -1.23
N ILE A 439 19.31 0.91 -1.93
CA ILE A 439 17.98 1.27 -2.49
C ILE A 439 17.04 1.91 -1.46
N ILE A 440 17.16 1.57 -0.17
CA ILE A 440 16.52 2.26 0.96
C ILE A 440 17.59 2.83 1.87
N SER A 441 17.53 4.14 2.14
CA SER A 441 18.53 4.82 2.96
C SER A 441 18.60 4.26 4.41
N PRO A 442 19.80 4.21 5.03
CA PRO A 442 19.96 3.78 6.42
C PRO A 442 19.06 4.50 7.43
N ARG A 443 18.77 5.79 7.19
CA ARG A 443 17.84 6.60 8.01
C ARG A 443 16.43 6.03 7.99
N LEU A 444 15.93 5.59 6.83
CA LEU A 444 14.52 5.23 6.67
C LEU A 444 14.15 3.91 7.36
N TRP A 445 15.10 2.98 7.49
CA TRP A 445 14.97 1.76 8.32
C TRP A 445 14.66 2.06 9.80
N THR A 446 15.17 3.18 10.32
CA THR A 446 14.81 3.63 11.67
C THR A 446 13.33 4.03 11.75
N SER A 447 12.74 4.45 10.63
CA SER A 447 11.39 5.03 10.55
C SER A 447 11.26 6.17 11.58
N PRO A 448 11.98 7.29 11.36
CA PRO A 448 12.24 8.36 12.33
C PRO A 448 11.00 9.16 12.76
N ASP A 449 10.03 9.34 11.87
CA ASP A 449 8.94 10.30 11.98
C ASP A 449 7.55 9.63 12.03
N HIS A 450 7.37 8.48 11.37
CA HIS A 450 6.18 7.63 11.43
C HIS A 450 6.59 6.15 11.44
N GLU A 451 5.78 5.25 12.00
CA GLU A 451 6.16 3.83 12.15
C GLU A 451 6.19 3.03 10.83
N HIS A 452 5.30 3.37 9.89
CA HIS A 452 5.21 2.74 8.57
C HIS A 452 6.20 3.26 7.51
N GLN A 453 7.08 4.22 7.80
CA GLN A 453 7.95 4.83 6.76
C GLN A 453 8.77 3.82 5.96
N ALA A 454 9.39 2.84 6.63
CA ALA A 454 10.14 1.79 5.95
C ALA A 454 9.22 0.86 5.13
N ALA A 455 8.02 0.54 5.63
CA ALA A 455 7.06 -0.30 4.91
C ALA A 455 6.59 0.40 3.61
N MET A 456 6.29 1.70 3.69
CA MET A 456 5.91 2.51 2.53
C MET A 456 7.03 2.61 1.49
N ALA A 457 8.29 2.72 1.91
CA ALA A 457 9.44 2.67 1.01
C ALA A 457 9.57 1.30 0.29
N VAL A 458 9.42 0.20 1.03
CA VAL A 458 9.47 -1.17 0.47
C VAL A 458 8.30 -1.42 -0.49
N ARG A 459 7.07 -1.05 -0.13
CA ARG A 459 5.89 -1.16 -1.01
C ARG A 459 6.02 -0.26 -2.26
N PHE A 460 6.63 0.92 -2.14
CA PHE A 460 6.92 1.77 -3.30
C PHE A 460 7.89 1.11 -4.28
N LEU A 461 8.93 0.44 -3.78
CA LEU A 461 9.85 -0.35 -4.62
C LEU A 461 9.17 -1.56 -5.25
N LEU A 462 8.25 -2.24 -4.54
CA LEU A 462 7.40 -3.29 -5.10
C LEU A 462 6.56 -2.76 -6.28
N THR A 463 5.94 -1.60 -6.12
CA THR A 463 5.10 -0.99 -7.15
C THR A 463 5.92 -0.47 -8.34
N ARG A 464 7.14 0.06 -8.13
CA ARG A 464 8.08 0.37 -9.23
C ARG A 464 8.47 -0.90 -10.00
N LEU A 465 8.86 -1.97 -9.29
CA LEU A 465 9.18 -3.26 -9.90
C LEU A 465 8.00 -3.79 -10.72
N PHE A 466 6.78 -3.70 -10.19
CA PHE A 466 5.58 -4.13 -10.89
C PHE A 466 5.44 -3.43 -12.25
N PHE A 467 5.47 -2.10 -12.27
CA PHE A 467 5.32 -1.36 -13.53
C PHE A 467 6.47 -1.61 -14.51
N SER A 468 7.73 -1.66 -14.06
CA SER A 468 8.85 -1.94 -14.96
C SER A 468 8.79 -3.35 -15.56
N VAL A 469 8.33 -4.35 -14.81
CA VAL A 469 8.03 -5.70 -15.33
C VAL A 469 6.86 -5.68 -16.32
N SER A 470 5.74 -5.04 -15.98
CA SER A 470 4.54 -4.99 -16.83
C SER A 470 4.72 -4.19 -18.12
N VAL A 471 5.62 -3.20 -18.14
CA VAL A 471 5.93 -2.40 -19.33
C VAL A 471 7.02 -3.05 -20.20
N GLY A 472 7.79 -3.99 -19.65
CA GLY A 472 8.99 -4.52 -20.32
C GLY A 472 10.12 -3.49 -20.37
N GLU A 473 10.32 -2.74 -19.28
CA GLU A 473 11.38 -1.73 -19.20
C GLU A 473 12.74 -2.40 -18.91
N ASP A 474 13.50 -2.67 -19.97
CA ASP A 474 14.85 -3.27 -19.88
C ASP A 474 15.88 -2.38 -19.16
N SER A 475 15.63 -1.07 -19.04
CA SER A 475 16.57 -0.16 -18.36
C SER A 475 16.69 -0.50 -16.88
N GLN A 476 17.93 -0.59 -16.40
CA GLN A 476 18.23 -0.75 -14.98
C GLN A 476 18.23 0.61 -14.24
N ASP A 477 18.06 1.74 -14.95
CA ASP A 477 18.18 3.08 -14.37
C ASP A 477 17.14 3.37 -13.28
N TRP A 478 15.94 2.79 -13.38
CA TRP A 478 14.90 2.95 -12.35
C TRP A 478 15.32 2.36 -10.99
N MET A 479 16.22 1.37 -10.98
CA MET A 479 16.82 0.77 -9.77
C MET A 479 18.02 1.54 -9.22
N SER A 480 18.51 2.57 -9.91
CA SER A 480 19.74 3.31 -9.53
C SER A 480 19.54 4.33 -8.40
N GLY A 481 18.29 4.72 -8.11
CA GLY A 481 18.00 5.70 -7.06
C GLY A 481 18.04 5.13 -5.65
N THR A 482 17.87 5.99 -4.65
CA THR A 482 17.77 5.62 -3.23
C THR A 482 16.55 6.28 -2.61
N VAL A 483 15.67 5.54 -1.97
CA VAL A 483 14.55 6.10 -1.20
C VAL A 483 15.11 6.71 0.10
N VAL A 484 15.15 8.04 0.15
CA VAL A 484 15.76 8.83 1.23
C VAL A 484 14.77 9.26 2.30
N ASP A 485 13.48 9.40 1.94
CA ASP A 485 12.42 9.78 2.87
C ASP A 485 11.05 9.25 2.43
N ALA A 486 10.15 9.09 3.41
CA ALA A 486 8.75 8.78 3.19
C ALA A 486 7.93 9.50 4.26
N GLN A 487 7.00 10.37 3.87
CA GLN A 487 6.23 11.21 4.79
C GLN A 487 4.73 11.01 4.61
N GLU A 488 3.99 10.79 5.70
CA GLU A 488 2.53 10.77 5.67
C GLU A 488 2.02 12.21 5.43
N VAL A 489 1.26 12.41 4.34
CA VAL A 489 0.71 13.71 3.93
C VAL A 489 -0.77 13.78 4.33
N ILE A 490 -1.52 12.71 4.06
CA ILE A 490 -2.90 12.53 4.50
C ILE A 490 -2.97 11.21 5.23
N LYS A 491 -3.46 11.28 6.48
CA LYS A 491 -3.43 10.14 7.40
C LYS A 491 -4.14 8.91 6.83
N GLY A 492 -3.42 7.79 6.75
CA GLY A 492 -3.96 6.51 6.25
C GLY A 492 -4.24 6.45 4.74
N GLU A 493 -3.76 7.41 3.94
CA GLU A 493 -4.20 7.55 2.54
C GLU A 493 -3.14 8.01 1.55
N ILE A 494 -2.40 9.10 1.83
CA ILE A 494 -1.45 9.69 0.88
C ILE A 494 -0.10 9.90 1.56
N TRP A 495 0.94 9.41 0.89
CA TRP A 495 2.32 9.53 1.31
C TRP A 495 3.13 10.30 0.26
N CYS A 496 4.15 11.04 0.71
CA CYS A 496 5.17 11.63 -0.14
C CYS A 496 6.44 10.78 -0.02
N ILE A 497 6.83 10.09 -1.09
CA ILE A 497 8.08 9.34 -1.15
C ILE A 497 9.12 10.21 -1.85
N THR A 498 10.31 10.34 -1.25
CA THR A 498 11.42 11.10 -1.83
C THR A 498 12.55 10.15 -2.20
N MET A 499 12.98 10.20 -3.45
CA MET A 499 14.01 9.35 -4.03
C MET A 499 15.15 10.20 -4.61
N GLN A 500 16.38 9.83 -4.28
CA GLN A 500 17.59 10.49 -4.76
C GLN A 500 18.21 9.68 -5.90
N HIS A 501 18.30 10.29 -7.08
CA HIS A 501 18.93 9.73 -8.28
C HIS A 501 20.21 10.52 -8.59
N ARG A 502 21.38 9.98 -8.20
CA ARG A 502 22.68 10.66 -8.30
C ARG A 502 22.66 12.02 -7.56
N THR A 503 22.63 13.14 -8.30
CA THR A 503 22.53 14.51 -7.78
C THR A 503 21.10 15.06 -7.77
N VAL A 504 20.16 14.38 -8.43
CA VAL A 504 18.75 14.77 -8.54
C VAL A 504 17.97 14.21 -7.34
N THR A 505 17.02 14.98 -6.83
CA THR A 505 16.06 14.53 -5.83
C THR A 505 14.65 14.72 -6.37
N GLU A 506 13.89 13.63 -6.40
CA GLU A 506 12.50 13.60 -6.88
C GLU A 506 11.58 13.19 -5.74
N SER A 507 10.37 13.72 -5.73
CA SER A 507 9.35 13.37 -4.76
C SER A 507 8.06 12.99 -5.49
N PHE A 508 7.33 12.04 -4.93
CA PHE A 508 6.12 11.44 -5.50
C PHE A 508 5.03 11.39 -4.43
N TYR A 509 3.84 11.90 -4.73
CA TYR A 509 2.65 11.57 -3.95
C TYR A 509 2.13 10.19 -4.38
N VAL A 510 1.94 9.29 -3.41
CA VAL A 510 1.51 7.91 -3.64
C VAL A 510 0.32 7.54 -2.76
N LEU A 511 -0.52 6.63 -3.25
CA LEU A 511 -1.61 6.02 -2.46
C LEU A 511 -1.03 5.07 -1.41
N GLU A 512 -1.52 5.12 -0.16
CA GLU A 512 -1.02 4.24 0.91
C GLU A 512 -1.25 2.74 0.60
N ALA A 513 -2.42 2.43 0.02
CA ALA A 513 -2.84 1.06 -0.20
C ALA A 513 -2.02 0.33 -1.27
N THR A 514 -1.66 1.02 -2.37
CA THR A 514 -1.03 0.42 -3.56
C THR A 514 0.35 0.98 -3.89
N CYS A 515 0.79 2.04 -3.21
CA CYS A 515 1.96 2.85 -3.54
C CYS A 515 2.02 3.37 -5.00
N GLU A 516 0.90 3.40 -5.71
CA GLU A 516 0.81 4.01 -7.04
C GLU A 516 0.99 5.51 -6.97
N VAL A 517 1.72 6.06 -7.94
CA VAL A 517 2.00 7.50 -8.05
C VAL A 517 0.77 8.26 -8.55
N VAL A 518 0.27 9.15 -7.71
CA VAL A 518 -0.81 10.10 -8.01
C VAL A 518 -0.29 11.32 -8.80
N GLY A 519 0.95 11.72 -8.52
CA GLY A 519 1.63 12.82 -9.20
C GLY A 519 2.78 13.37 -8.35
N HIS A 520 3.37 14.47 -8.80
CA HIS A 520 4.51 15.11 -8.12
C HIS A 520 4.08 16.30 -7.25
N PRO A 521 4.80 16.61 -6.16
CA PRO A 521 4.57 17.83 -5.39
C PRO A 521 5.01 19.08 -6.18
N PRO A 522 4.39 20.24 -5.94
CA PRO A 522 4.59 21.45 -6.75
C PRO A 522 5.99 22.09 -6.64
N ALA A 523 6.88 21.56 -5.79
CA ALA A 523 8.25 22.04 -5.62
C ALA A 523 9.28 21.37 -6.56
N SER A 524 8.91 20.31 -7.29
CA SER A 524 9.80 19.60 -8.19
C SER A 524 10.02 20.38 -9.50
N GLN A 525 11.18 21.05 -9.61
CA GLN A 525 11.55 21.92 -10.74
C GLN A 525 11.86 21.18 -12.07
N LEU A 526 11.97 19.86 -12.05
CA LEU A 526 12.28 19.03 -13.22
C LEU A 526 10.99 18.51 -13.85
N ASP A 527 10.40 19.31 -14.76
CA ASP A 527 9.09 19.13 -15.42
C ASP A 527 8.53 17.70 -15.38
N PRO A 528 7.78 17.35 -14.33
CA PRO A 528 7.22 16.01 -14.18
C PRO A 528 5.69 16.05 -14.34
N LEU A 529 5.07 14.90 -14.58
CA LEU A 529 3.63 14.79 -14.81
C LEU A 529 2.84 15.56 -13.73
N PRO A 530 2.14 16.67 -14.08
CA PRO A 530 1.52 17.52 -13.09
C PRO A 530 0.41 16.74 -12.40
N ILE A 531 0.41 16.78 -11.06
CA ILE A 531 -0.68 16.24 -10.27
C ILE A 531 -2.01 16.88 -10.72
N ARG A 532 -3.03 16.05 -10.91
CA ARG A 532 -4.34 16.52 -11.36
C ARG A 532 -4.93 17.50 -10.37
N ALA A 533 -5.61 18.53 -10.88
CA ALA A 533 -6.21 19.58 -10.07
C ALA A 533 -7.17 19.07 -8.97
N ASP A 534 -7.89 17.97 -9.19
CA ASP A 534 -8.76 17.35 -8.18
C ASP A 534 -7.96 16.65 -7.07
N TRP A 535 -6.84 16.03 -7.40
CA TRP A 535 -5.90 15.44 -6.45
C TRP A 535 -5.13 16.52 -5.67
N SER A 536 -4.68 17.59 -6.31
CA SER A 536 -4.10 18.77 -5.63
C SER A 536 -5.09 19.37 -4.65
N ALA A 537 -6.31 19.65 -5.10
CA ALA A 537 -7.37 20.20 -4.25
C ALA A 537 -7.71 19.24 -3.09
N TYR A 538 -7.72 17.93 -3.32
CA TYR A 538 -7.88 16.93 -2.26
C TYR A 538 -6.77 17.00 -1.22
N ILE A 539 -5.49 17.01 -1.64
CA ILE A 539 -4.35 17.09 -0.72
C ILE A 539 -4.35 18.40 0.07
N GLU A 540 -4.65 19.52 -0.57
CA GLU A 540 -4.67 20.85 0.06
C GLU A 540 -5.82 21.06 1.05
N HIS A 541 -7.02 20.55 0.76
CA HIS A 541 -8.23 20.87 1.51
C HIS A 541 -8.65 19.79 2.53
N ARG A 542 -7.99 18.62 2.54
CA ARG A 542 -8.42 17.47 3.34
C ARG A 542 -8.08 17.62 4.83
N SER A 543 -9.08 18.07 5.58
CA SER A 543 -9.14 17.97 7.03
C SER A 543 -9.21 16.51 7.52
N SER A 544 -8.71 16.24 8.72
CA SER A 544 -8.62 14.90 9.35
C SER A 544 -9.95 14.21 9.71
N VAL A 545 -11.08 14.82 9.36
CA VAL A 545 -12.45 14.36 9.70
C VAL A 545 -13.19 13.79 8.47
N HIS A 546 -12.52 13.70 7.32
CA HIS A 546 -13.15 13.37 6.05
C HIS A 546 -13.32 11.85 5.78
N PRO A 547 -14.30 11.48 4.92
CA PRO A 547 -14.57 10.09 4.52
C PRO A 547 -13.34 9.43 3.89
N THR A 548 -13.09 8.15 4.19
CA THR A 548 -11.89 7.40 3.76
C THR A 548 -11.74 7.35 2.24
N MET A 549 -10.51 7.16 1.72
CA MET A 549 -10.22 7.07 0.27
C MET A 549 -11.19 6.14 -0.49
N MET A 550 -11.50 4.99 0.10
CA MET A 550 -12.45 4.00 -0.44
C MET A 550 -13.88 4.54 -0.67
N GLU A 551 -14.25 5.67 -0.07
CA GLU A 551 -15.56 6.34 -0.25
C GLU A 551 -15.59 7.26 -1.48
N HIS A 552 -14.44 7.48 -2.12
CA HIS A 552 -14.32 8.13 -3.42
C HIS A 552 -14.44 7.15 -4.60
N ILE A 553 -14.57 5.85 -4.31
CA ILE A 553 -14.82 4.81 -5.30
C ILE A 553 -16.29 4.84 -5.73
N CYS A 554 -16.48 4.87 -7.06
CA CYS A 554 -17.74 4.61 -7.73
C CYS A 554 -17.71 3.19 -8.28
N TRP A 555 -18.62 2.35 -7.82
CA TRP A 555 -18.81 0.97 -8.26
C TRP A 555 -20.28 0.75 -8.69
N THR A 556 -20.64 -0.45 -9.11
CA THR A 556 -22.02 -0.83 -9.47
C THR A 556 -22.58 -1.87 -8.51
N ASN A 557 -23.88 -2.20 -8.57
CA ASN A 557 -24.49 -3.22 -7.71
C ASN A 557 -24.20 -2.97 -6.20
N HIS A 558 -24.64 -1.82 -5.70
CA HIS A 558 -24.42 -1.42 -4.30
C HIS A 558 -25.19 -2.29 -3.29
N GLU A 559 -26.20 -3.02 -3.78
CA GLU A 559 -27.03 -3.97 -3.05
C GLU A 559 -26.24 -5.21 -2.60
N GLU A 560 -25.35 -5.74 -3.44
CA GLU A 560 -24.49 -6.89 -3.12
C GLU A 560 -23.08 -6.49 -2.66
N TYR A 561 -22.53 -5.38 -3.18
CA TYR A 561 -21.16 -4.94 -2.92
C TYR A 561 -21.08 -3.64 -2.09
N ASP A 562 -20.13 -3.60 -1.16
CA ASP A 562 -19.73 -2.42 -0.40
C ASP A 562 -18.33 -2.00 -0.85
N ARG A 563 -18.21 -0.81 -1.47
CA ARG A 563 -16.95 -0.30 -2.05
C ARG A 563 -16.30 -1.32 -3.00
N GLY A 564 -17.12 -2.07 -3.77
CA GLY A 564 -16.66 -3.13 -4.66
C GLY A 564 -16.44 -4.52 -4.02
N ILE A 565 -16.60 -4.68 -2.71
CA ILE A 565 -16.35 -5.94 -1.99
C ILE A 565 -17.67 -6.57 -1.52
N SER A 566 -17.84 -7.88 -1.71
CA SER A 566 -19.05 -8.63 -1.40
C SER A 566 -19.48 -8.48 0.07
N ARG A 567 -20.68 -7.91 0.30
CA ARG A 567 -21.23 -7.66 1.64
C ARG A 567 -21.36 -8.93 2.47
N HIS A 568 -21.64 -10.05 1.80
CA HIS A 568 -21.72 -11.36 2.44
C HIS A 568 -20.35 -11.82 2.95
N TRP A 569 -19.30 -11.67 2.14
CA TRP A 569 -17.93 -12.03 2.50
C TRP A 569 -17.37 -11.14 3.60
N LEU A 570 -17.55 -9.81 3.53
CA LEU A 570 -17.18 -8.88 4.61
C LEU A 570 -17.82 -9.25 5.95
N LYS A 571 -19.11 -9.67 5.93
CA LYS A 571 -19.82 -10.15 7.13
C LYS A 571 -19.25 -11.45 7.70
N ARG A 572 -18.56 -12.25 6.88
CA ARG A 572 -17.83 -13.46 7.28
C ARG A 572 -16.46 -13.08 7.88
N MET A 573 -15.67 -12.27 7.17
CA MET A 573 -14.33 -11.82 7.60
C MET A 573 -14.35 -11.16 8.98
N ARG A 574 -15.36 -10.33 9.28
CA ARG A 574 -15.53 -9.70 10.61
C ARG A 574 -15.70 -10.68 11.77
N ARG A 575 -15.99 -11.96 11.50
CA ARG A 575 -16.09 -13.05 12.50
C ARG A 575 -14.78 -13.82 12.67
N GLU A 576 -13.86 -13.70 11.71
CA GLU A 576 -12.55 -14.37 11.70
C GLU A 576 -11.45 -13.54 12.38
N GLY A 577 -11.82 -12.38 12.94
CA GLY A 577 -10.94 -11.55 13.75
C GLY A 577 -9.75 -11.00 12.96
N LYS A 578 -8.52 -11.24 13.46
CA LYS A 578 -7.30 -10.72 12.83
C LYS A 578 -7.05 -11.27 11.43
N VAL A 579 -7.46 -12.50 11.15
CA VAL A 579 -7.27 -13.12 9.82
C VAL A 579 -8.18 -12.45 8.81
N GLY A 580 -9.48 -12.36 9.12
CA GLY A 580 -10.45 -11.69 8.25
C GLY A 580 -10.16 -10.19 8.07
N ALA A 581 -9.64 -9.51 9.09
CA ALA A 581 -9.20 -8.11 8.96
C ALA A 581 -8.04 -7.95 7.95
N ALA A 582 -7.07 -8.87 7.94
CA ALA A 582 -6.00 -8.84 6.96
C ALA A 582 -6.47 -9.17 5.53
N LEU A 583 -7.40 -10.11 5.39
CA LEU A 583 -8.04 -10.40 4.10
C LEU A 583 -8.87 -9.19 3.60
N GLU A 584 -9.58 -8.48 4.48
CA GLU A 584 -10.30 -7.23 4.17
C GLU A 584 -9.32 -6.12 3.69
N VAL A 585 -8.10 -6.04 4.25
CA VAL A 585 -7.03 -5.15 3.75
C VAL A 585 -6.57 -5.56 2.35
N ILE A 586 -6.29 -6.84 2.09
CA ILE A 586 -5.87 -7.31 0.75
C ILE A 586 -6.97 -7.05 -0.29
N ALA A 587 -8.24 -7.28 0.05
CA ALA A 587 -9.39 -6.96 -0.80
C ALA A 587 -9.46 -5.46 -1.13
N GLY A 588 -9.25 -4.58 -0.13
CA GLY A 588 -9.21 -3.13 -0.33
C GLY A 588 -8.05 -2.67 -1.20
N ARG A 589 -6.87 -3.30 -1.07
CA ARG A 589 -5.71 -3.03 -1.93
C ARG A 589 -6.00 -3.44 -3.38
N TYR A 590 -6.53 -4.63 -3.62
CA TYR A 590 -6.92 -5.07 -4.96
C TYR A 590 -7.95 -4.13 -5.60
N VAL A 591 -9.00 -3.76 -4.85
CA VAL A 591 -10.00 -2.80 -5.34
C VAL A 591 -9.38 -1.47 -5.75
N LEU A 592 -8.41 -0.96 -4.99
CA LEU A 592 -7.70 0.28 -5.35
C LEU A 592 -6.71 0.11 -6.50
N ALA A 593 -6.08 -1.06 -6.67
CA ALA A 593 -5.21 -1.36 -7.81
C ALA A 593 -5.99 -1.61 -9.12
N CYS A 594 -7.28 -1.98 -9.02
CA CYS A 594 -8.16 -2.27 -10.16
C CYS A 594 -9.13 -1.11 -10.51
N VAL A 595 -8.93 0.09 -9.95
CA VAL A 595 -9.60 1.28 -10.48
C VAL A 595 -9.03 1.60 -11.87
N VAL A 596 -9.87 2.10 -12.79
CA VAL A 596 -9.40 2.50 -14.13
C VAL A 596 -8.29 3.53 -13.98
N GLY A 597 -7.14 3.39 -14.68
CA GLY A 597 -5.93 4.21 -14.44
C GLY A 597 -6.15 5.74 -14.47
N ASN A 598 -7.13 6.22 -15.25
CA ASN A 598 -7.64 7.61 -15.21
C ASN A 598 -8.24 8.04 -13.85
N SER A 599 -8.32 7.16 -12.86
CA SER A 599 -8.73 7.43 -11.48
C SER A 599 -7.56 7.95 -10.64
N VAL A 600 -6.36 7.36 -10.82
CA VAL A 600 -5.15 7.69 -10.06
C VAL A 600 -4.37 8.82 -10.76
N SER A 601 -4.07 8.65 -12.06
CA SER A 601 -3.23 9.58 -12.82
C SER A 601 -3.94 10.05 -14.11
N GLY A 602 -3.21 10.72 -15.02
CA GLY A 602 -3.72 11.16 -16.32
C GLY A 602 -4.73 12.32 -16.27
N LYS A 603 -5.68 12.34 -17.21
CA LYS A 603 -6.76 13.36 -17.25
C LYS A 603 -7.93 12.96 -16.35
N TRP A 604 -8.49 13.91 -15.61
CA TRP A 604 -9.73 13.72 -14.85
C TRP A 604 -10.88 13.32 -15.78
N LYS A 605 -11.72 12.39 -15.29
CA LYS A 605 -12.94 11.91 -15.96
C LYS A 605 -14.02 11.65 -14.90
N SER A 606 -15.28 11.82 -15.27
CA SER A 606 -16.41 11.35 -14.48
C SER A 606 -16.50 9.82 -14.50
N SER A 607 -17.23 9.24 -13.54
CA SER A 607 -17.36 7.78 -13.42
C SER A 607 -18.13 7.19 -14.62
N SER A 608 -19.04 7.97 -15.22
CA SER A 608 -19.72 7.61 -16.46
C SER A 608 -18.79 7.61 -17.67
N GLU A 609 -17.92 8.62 -17.81
CA GLU A 609 -16.90 8.65 -18.88
C GLU A 609 -15.90 7.50 -18.72
N MET A 610 -15.40 7.24 -17.51
CA MET A 610 -14.52 6.08 -17.25
C MET A 610 -15.21 4.74 -17.53
N ALA A 611 -16.51 4.60 -17.23
CA ALA A 611 -17.27 3.40 -17.57
C ALA A 611 -17.47 3.23 -19.08
N GLN A 612 -17.68 4.32 -19.82
CA GLN A 612 -17.80 4.30 -21.29
C GLN A 612 -16.47 3.94 -21.95
N ASP A 613 -15.38 4.59 -21.54
CA ASP A 613 -14.03 4.32 -22.03
C ASP A 613 -13.62 2.86 -21.76
N PHE A 614 -13.89 2.36 -20.54
CA PHE A 614 -13.64 0.96 -20.19
C PHE A 614 -14.48 -0.01 -21.04
N SER A 615 -15.69 0.40 -21.44
CA SER A 615 -16.55 -0.38 -22.33
C SER A 615 -16.15 -0.28 -23.81
N GLY A 616 -15.04 0.41 -24.14
CA GLY A 616 -14.61 0.65 -25.52
C GLY A 616 -15.54 1.55 -26.33
N LEU A 617 -16.45 2.29 -25.67
CA LEU A 617 -17.37 3.20 -26.34
C LEU A 617 -16.62 4.49 -26.68
N ALA A 618 -16.91 5.05 -27.86
CA ALA A 618 -16.33 6.32 -28.27
C ALA A 618 -16.66 7.43 -27.25
N PRO A 619 -15.69 8.29 -26.88
CA PRO A 619 -15.89 9.31 -25.86
C PRO A 619 -17.02 10.24 -26.29
N THR A 620 -18.11 10.24 -25.52
CA THR A 620 -19.25 11.13 -25.83
C THR A 620 -18.76 12.56 -25.66
N SER A 621 -19.10 13.45 -26.61
CA SER A 621 -18.55 14.81 -26.67
C SER A 621 -18.63 15.49 -25.31
N ALA A 622 -17.45 15.80 -24.74
CA ALA A 622 -17.31 16.16 -23.33
C ALA A 622 -18.32 17.24 -22.92
N LEU A 623 -19.24 16.87 -22.04
CA LEU A 623 -20.17 17.83 -21.46
C LEU A 623 -19.34 18.88 -20.72
N LYS A 624 -19.72 20.16 -20.82
CA LYS A 624 -19.03 21.26 -20.14
C LYS A 624 -19.26 21.17 -18.62
N ILE A 625 -18.53 20.27 -17.97
CA ILE A 625 -18.58 20.03 -16.54
C ILE A 625 -18.04 21.26 -15.81
N ASN A 626 -18.81 21.74 -14.84
CA ASN A 626 -18.42 22.90 -14.03
C ASN A 626 -17.28 22.51 -13.07
N VAL A 627 -16.06 22.92 -13.43
CA VAL A 627 -14.79 22.55 -12.75
C VAL A 627 -14.77 22.91 -11.25
N LYS A 628 -15.61 23.85 -10.80
CA LYS A 628 -15.52 24.48 -9.47
C LYS A 628 -15.71 23.57 -8.24
N ASN A 629 -16.06 22.30 -8.40
CA ASN A 629 -16.17 21.31 -7.31
C ASN A 629 -15.77 19.89 -7.76
N GLN A 630 -14.70 19.75 -8.55
CA GLN A 630 -14.19 18.43 -8.91
C GLN A 630 -13.64 17.72 -7.65
N ARG A 631 -14.34 16.67 -7.22
CA ARG A 631 -13.83 15.71 -6.23
C ARG A 631 -12.96 14.68 -6.94
N VAL A 632 -12.00 14.13 -6.20
CA VAL A 632 -11.36 12.86 -6.56
C VAL A 632 -12.45 11.82 -6.80
N ASN A 633 -12.38 11.21 -7.97
CA ASN A 633 -13.35 10.28 -8.51
C ASN A 633 -12.60 9.04 -9.00
N LEU A 634 -12.82 7.92 -8.33
CA LEU A 634 -12.23 6.63 -8.66
C LEU A 634 -13.33 5.74 -9.23
N PHE A 635 -13.08 4.98 -10.29
CA PHE A 635 -14.09 4.07 -10.87
C PHE A 635 -13.59 2.63 -10.91
N LEU A 636 -14.37 1.73 -10.31
CA LEU A 636 -14.13 0.29 -10.28
C LEU A 636 -15.07 -0.42 -11.28
N PRO A 637 -14.54 -1.09 -12.32
CA PRO A 637 -15.34 -1.93 -13.22
C PRO A 637 -15.98 -3.13 -12.51
N ALA A 638 -17.18 -3.54 -12.96
CA ALA A 638 -17.97 -4.57 -12.29
C ALA A 638 -17.32 -5.97 -12.22
N HIS A 639 -16.44 -6.31 -13.17
CA HIS A 639 -15.73 -7.59 -13.20
C HIS A 639 -14.50 -7.62 -12.26
N HIS A 640 -14.13 -6.48 -11.66
CA HIS A 640 -13.15 -6.37 -10.57
C HIS A 640 -13.80 -6.24 -9.18
N HIS A 641 -15.12 -6.48 -9.07
CA HIS A 641 -15.73 -6.66 -7.76
C HIS A 641 -15.16 -7.92 -7.06
N VAL A 642 -14.96 -7.87 -5.75
CA VAL A 642 -14.35 -8.94 -4.97
C VAL A 642 -15.43 -9.80 -4.30
N GLU A 643 -15.46 -11.09 -4.62
CA GLU A 643 -16.29 -12.08 -3.92
C GLU A 643 -15.58 -12.68 -2.70
N SER A 644 -14.30 -12.99 -2.83
CA SER A 644 -13.48 -13.52 -1.74
C SER A 644 -11.99 -13.36 -2.01
N VAL A 645 -11.20 -13.36 -0.93
CA VAL A 645 -9.73 -13.39 -0.97
C VAL A 645 -9.23 -14.62 -0.23
N HIS A 646 -8.23 -15.29 -0.80
CA HIS A 646 -7.64 -16.52 -0.30
C HIS A 646 -6.11 -16.39 -0.21
N VAL A 647 -5.51 -17.02 0.80
CA VAL A 647 -4.04 -17.10 1.00
C VAL A 647 -3.52 -18.55 0.91
N GLU A 648 -4.40 -19.45 0.48
CA GLU A 648 -4.20 -20.88 0.28
C GLU A 648 -4.79 -21.25 -1.10
N THR A 649 -4.27 -22.31 -1.73
CA THR A 649 -4.83 -22.88 -2.95
C THR A 649 -6.19 -23.54 -2.69
N SER A 650 -6.92 -23.88 -3.75
CA SER A 650 -8.16 -24.69 -3.66
C SER A 650 -7.97 -26.08 -3.01
N ARG A 651 -6.72 -26.52 -2.83
CA ARG A 651 -6.35 -27.76 -2.11
C ARG A 651 -6.03 -27.56 -0.63
N GLY A 652 -6.03 -26.31 -0.14
CA GLY A 652 -5.60 -25.96 1.22
C GLY A 652 -4.08 -25.92 1.40
N GLU A 653 -3.32 -25.78 0.31
CA GLU A 653 -1.86 -25.61 0.35
C GLU A 653 -1.55 -24.10 0.48
N PRO A 654 -0.61 -23.67 1.34
CA PRO A 654 -0.31 -22.24 1.49
C PRO A 654 0.29 -21.65 0.21
N LEU A 655 -0.22 -20.49 -0.21
CA LEU A 655 0.40 -19.70 -1.28
C LEU A 655 1.72 -19.09 -0.79
N HIS A 656 2.61 -18.76 -1.72
CA HIS A 656 3.81 -17.96 -1.46
C HIS A 656 3.43 -16.71 -0.65
N PRO A 657 4.20 -16.32 0.39
CA PRO A 657 3.77 -15.27 1.32
C PRO A 657 3.40 -13.92 0.69
N ALA A 658 3.99 -13.58 -0.46
CA ALA A 658 3.66 -12.36 -1.21
C ALA A 658 2.34 -12.45 -2.03
N LEU A 659 1.76 -13.63 -2.23
CA LEU A 659 0.63 -13.88 -3.14
C LEU A 659 -0.68 -14.17 -2.43
N ALA A 660 -1.76 -13.57 -2.89
CA ALA A 660 -3.13 -13.99 -2.60
C ALA A 660 -3.88 -14.29 -3.90
N VAL A 661 -4.97 -15.06 -3.81
CA VAL A 661 -5.95 -15.23 -4.88
C VAL A 661 -7.18 -14.40 -4.57
N VAL A 662 -7.61 -13.58 -5.52
CA VAL A 662 -8.85 -12.80 -5.46
C VAL A 662 -9.85 -13.42 -6.42
N GLN A 663 -10.97 -13.90 -5.88
CA GLN A 663 -12.13 -14.31 -6.67
C GLN A 663 -12.94 -13.07 -7.04
N THR A 664 -13.18 -12.86 -8.33
CA THR A 664 -14.21 -11.95 -8.83
C THR A 664 -15.39 -12.74 -9.41
N PRO A 665 -16.52 -12.10 -9.78
CA PRO A 665 -17.66 -12.78 -10.40
C PRO A 665 -17.35 -13.52 -11.72
N GLY A 666 -16.24 -13.19 -12.39
CA GLY A 666 -15.89 -13.74 -13.70
C GLY A 666 -14.64 -14.62 -13.74
N ARG A 667 -13.70 -14.47 -12.81
CA ARG A 667 -12.34 -15.05 -12.89
C ARG A 667 -11.62 -15.01 -11.53
N GLU A 668 -10.70 -15.95 -11.31
CA GLU A 668 -9.70 -15.86 -10.22
C GLU A 668 -8.44 -15.08 -10.66
N TYR A 669 -7.89 -14.24 -9.79
CA TYR A 669 -6.66 -13.47 -10.04
C TYR A 669 -5.59 -13.72 -8.97
N PHE A 670 -4.35 -13.96 -9.40
CA PHE A 670 -3.19 -13.96 -8.49
C PHE A 670 -2.70 -12.53 -8.30
N VAL A 671 -2.58 -12.10 -7.05
CA VAL A 671 -2.27 -10.70 -6.70
C VAL A 671 -1.20 -10.61 -5.63
N LEU A 672 -0.42 -9.54 -5.67
CA LEU A 672 0.56 -9.19 -4.64
C LEU A 672 -0.16 -8.66 -3.38
N ARG A 673 0.01 -9.30 -2.22
CA ARG A 673 -0.70 -8.95 -0.97
C ARG A 673 -0.48 -7.52 -0.48
N ASP A 674 0.69 -6.96 -0.76
CA ASP A 674 1.13 -5.69 -0.18
C ASP A 674 0.70 -4.45 -0.97
N ASN A 675 0.35 -4.59 -2.26
CA ASN A 675 -0.16 -3.50 -3.09
C ASN A 675 -1.41 -3.84 -3.93
N GLY A 676 -1.89 -5.09 -3.92
CA GLY A 676 -3.10 -5.53 -4.62
C GLY A 676 -2.94 -5.79 -6.13
N MET A 677 -1.74 -5.65 -6.68
CA MET A 677 -1.52 -5.69 -8.13
C MET A 677 -1.55 -7.12 -8.70
N GLN A 678 -2.21 -7.29 -9.85
CA GLN A 678 -2.40 -8.58 -10.52
C GLN A 678 -1.11 -9.07 -11.20
N VAL A 679 -0.65 -10.26 -10.83
CA VAL A 679 0.54 -10.94 -11.39
C VAL A 679 0.23 -12.26 -12.10
N GLY A 680 -1.06 -12.61 -12.19
CA GLY A 680 -1.53 -13.85 -12.83
C GLY A 680 -3.05 -13.96 -12.84
N CYS A 681 -3.58 -15.03 -13.43
CA CYS A 681 -5.02 -15.32 -13.48
C CYS A 681 -5.33 -16.82 -13.53
N GLU A 682 -6.61 -17.18 -13.40
CA GLU A 682 -7.13 -18.55 -13.39
C GLU A 682 -6.60 -19.44 -14.53
N GLU A 683 -6.48 -18.90 -15.75
CA GLU A 683 -6.11 -19.66 -16.94
C GLU A 683 -4.59 -19.78 -17.17
N GLU A 684 -3.81 -18.83 -16.68
CA GLU A 684 -2.37 -18.72 -16.91
C GLU A 684 -1.54 -19.06 -15.65
N GLY A 685 -2.19 -19.17 -14.48
CA GLY A 685 -1.51 -19.23 -13.20
C GLY A 685 -0.83 -17.89 -12.84
N VAL A 686 0.23 -17.96 -12.04
CA VAL A 686 1.19 -16.86 -11.86
C VAL A 686 2.03 -16.73 -13.13
N GLY A 687 2.15 -15.52 -13.70
CA GLY A 687 2.90 -15.30 -14.92
C GLY A 687 4.39 -15.64 -14.78
N GLU A 688 5.02 -16.17 -15.84
CA GLU A 688 6.37 -16.75 -15.80
C GLU A 688 7.45 -15.86 -15.18
N VAL A 689 7.44 -14.55 -15.51
CA VAL A 689 8.38 -13.57 -14.94
C VAL A 689 8.19 -13.46 -13.43
N TRP A 690 6.95 -13.49 -12.94
CA TRP A 690 6.64 -13.44 -11.50
C TRP A 690 6.95 -14.75 -10.79
N MET A 691 6.74 -15.91 -11.43
CA MET A 691 7.21 -17.20 -10.91
C MET A 691 8.72 -17.16 -10.63
N GLY A 692 9.51 -16.64 -11.58
CA GLY A 692 10.96 -16.49 -11.42
C GLY A 692 11.38 -15.49 -10.34
N LEU A 693 10.72 -14.32 -10.25
CA LEU A 693 11.03 -13.30 -9.24
C LEU A 693 10.67 -13.76 -7.81
N LEU A 694 9.52 -14.40 -7.64
CA LEU A 694 9.00 -14.87 -6.35
C LEU A 694 9.68 -16.17 -5.93
N GLY A 695 10.00 -17.07 -6.86
CA GLY A 695 10.38 -18.45 -6.56
C GLY A 695 9.15 -19.28 -6.20
N CYS A 696 8.13 -19.23 -7.06
CA CYS A 696 6.89 -20.01 -6.90
C CYS A 696 6.51 -20.72 -8.20
N ASP A 697 5.62 -21.72 -8.09
CA ASP A 697 5.02 -22.39 -9.24
C ASP A 697 3.83 -21.63 -9.83
N ASP A 698 3.22 -22.21 -10.87
CA ASP A 698 2.06 -21.70 -11.60
C ASP A 698 0.83 -21.53 -10.70
N CYS A 699 0.67 -22.43 -9.72
CA CYS A 699 -0.34 -22.40 -8.68
C CYS A 699 -0.01 -21.41 -7.56
N GLY A 700 1.12 -20.69 -7.63
CA GLY A 700 1.57 -19.72 -6.64
C GLY A 700 2.10 -20.32 -5.34
N ARG A 701 2.46 -21.61 -5.29
CA ARG A 701 3.12 -22.24 -4.13
C ARG A 701 4.62 -21.93 -4.16
N ALA A 702 5.23 -21.68 -3.01
CA ALA A 702 6.68 -21.50 -2.91
C ALA A 702 7.42 -22.81 -3.28
N CYS A 703 8.49 -22.69 -4.07
CA CYS A 703 9.35 -23.80 -4.50
C CYS A 703 10.45 -24.12 -3.47
#